data_AF-A0A538BV63-F1
#
_entry.id   AF-A0A538BV63-F1
#
_cell.length_a   1.000
_cell.length_b   1.000
_cell.length_c   1.000
_cell.angle_alpha   90.00
_cell.angle_beta   90.00
_cell.angle_gamma   90.00
#
_symmetry.space_group_name_H-M   'P 1'
#
loop_
_entity.id
_entity.type
_entity.pdbx_description
1 polymer ?
#
loop_
_entity_poly.entity_id
_entity_poly.type
_entity_poly.pdbx_seq_one_letter_code
_entity_poly.pdbx_strand_id
1 'polypeptide(L)'
;MFGRLPCACERAPAAVRAEVRSGAGAASPAGSVTARIPSPPLTSAPPPISPRFRKVRRSTCLCSFGSMGPMRALMVRPAALVTLGFLAPAPAAAAAPICTPASLNESSLQAGSVTVSPLPGSRDASPETQISFLGVPARALAHVSVIGSRTGRHAGRVLAYSQGDGASFVPARRFAEGERVQVRASIRGSGTRRTLRDRFAVAVRDPISSTPERVHRGRGGEVQGFRSRPDLHPPTVAVSAGAAGTAPGDIFAAPYGGPGQAGPMILDPGGGLIWFRGLPAKKSASNLRVQLYGGKPVLTWWQGVISVHGFGVGEDVIADQTYSAVAHVRAGNGLQADLHEFLLEPDGTALITAYHPIRCNLSAVGGSREGAVTDGVLQRIDVRTGLVMFQWSGLDHVGLAESYELARKSTPSSPFDFLHLNSVNLDADNSLLISARNTWAVYDLDARSGQISWRLGGKHSSFRMAPATRTAWQHDPRELNDGSISIFDNGASPAVKRQSRGIVVRVDASRGTATLVSQLTHSPPLLADSQGNLQVLEDGDEFIGWGEVGEFSEFDPTGQLLFDGHFPSSTESYRDFRFAWSATPAHAPAFTVVAAANGGATVFASWNGATDVANWRVLAGPSPGGLSVVAQAQRSGFETAIALPAQAPGPVMTVQAIDRAGAVTGTAAPRRVTFGG
;
A
#
# COMPACT_ATOMS: atom_id res chain seq x y z
N MET A 1 41.64 -13.47 -57.42
CA MET A 1 42.09 -12.07 -57.33
C MET A 1 42.54 -11.85 -55.89
N PHE A 2 43.83 -12.03 -55.57
CA PHE A 2 44.85 -10.95 -55.52
C PHE A 2 44.27 -9.67 -54.88
N GLY A 3 44.64 -9.20 -53.69
CA GLY A 3 45.70 -9.51 -52.75
C GLY A 3 46.18 -8.21 -52.09
N ARG A 4 46.52 -8.22 -50.79
CA ARG A 4 47.72 -7.60 -50.17
C ARG A 4 47.59 -7.42 -48.64
N LEU A 5 48.39 -8.22 -47.94
CA LEU A 5 49.03 -8.06 -46.61
C LEU A 5 50.11 -6.93 -46.65
N PRO A 6 50.90 -6.57 -45.60
CA PRO A 6 51.29 -7.34 -44.39
C PRO A 6 51.55 -6.59 -43.04
N CYS A 7 51.84 -7.40 -41.98
CA CYS A 7 52.82 -7.36 -40.85
C CYS A 7 53.39 -6.01 -40.32
N ALA A 8 53.88 -5.81 -39.08
CA ALA A 8 54.54 -6.60 -38.01
C ALA A 8 54.54 -5.73 -36.71
N CYS A 9 54.35 -6.25 -35.49
CA CYS A 9 55.34 -6.73 -34.49
C CYS A 9 56.14 -5.65 -33.68
N GLU A 10 56.29 -5.92 -32.37
CA GLU A 10 57.32 -5.51 -31.40
C GLU A 10 57.13 -4.34 -30.38
N ARG A 11 57.18 -4.77 -29.09
CA ARG A 11 57.98 -4.25 -27.94
C ARG A 11 57.50 -3.07 -27.07
N ALA A 12 57.17 -3.41 -25.82
CA ALA A 12 57.57 -2.70 -24.58
C ALA A 12 59.10 -2.89 -24.33
N PRO A 13 59.83 -2.32 -23.32
CA PRO A 13 59.37 -1.72 -22.05
C PRO A 13 60.21 -0.52 -21.52
N ALA A 14 59.88 0.03 -20.34
CA ALA A 14 60.87 0.47 -19.35
C ALA A 14 60.22 0.76 -17.98
N ALA A 15 60.81 0.17 -16.95
CA ALA A 15 60.54 0.35 -15.53
C ALA A 15 61.54 1.34 -14.90
N VAL A 16 61.19 1.93 -13.75
CA VAL A 16 62.19 2.38 -12.77
C VAL A 16 61.82 1.83 -11.39
N ARG A 17 62.79 1.15 -10.81
CA ARG A 17 62.86 0.55 -9.46
C ARG A 17 63.20 1.60 -8.40
N ALA A 18 62.85 1.29 -7.14
CA ALA A 18 63.73 1.26 -5.96
C ALA A 18 62.82 1.11 -4.70
N GLU A 19 63.12 0.42 -3.62
CA GLU A 19 64.10 -0.61 -3.26
C GLU A 19 63.60 -1.18 -1.91
N VAL A 20 64.00 -2.41 -1.58
CA VAL A 20 63.58 -3.16 -0.39
C VAL A 20 64.45 -2.78 0.81
N ARG A 21 63.86 -2.64 2.01
CA ARG A 21 64.51 -3.06 3.27
C ARG A 21 63.53 -3.70 4.23
N SER A 22 63.99 -4.83 4.76
CA SER A 22 63.37 -5.71 5.75
C SER A 22 63.41 -5.14 7.17
N GLY A 23 62.43 -5.51 7.98
CA GLY A 23 62.42 -5.31 9.42
C GLY A 23 61.31 -6.14 10.08
N ALA A 24 61.70 -7.20 10.77
CA ALA A 24 60.81 -8.03 11.59
C ALA A 24 60.37 -7.27 12.85
N GLY A 25 59.16 -7.53 13.34
CA GLY A 25 58.68 -7.03 14.63
C GLY A 25 57.22 -7.40 14.90
N ALA A 26 57.01 -8.40 15.74
CA ALA A 26 55.72 -8.80 16.26
C ALA A 26 55.13 -7.73 17.19
N ALA A 27 53.81 -7.47 17.09
CA ALA A 27 52.90 -7.20 18.22
C ALA A 27 51.50 -6.79 17.70
N SER A 28 50.49 -7.62 17.95
CA SER A 28 49.13 -7.18 18.29
C SER A 28 49.15 -6.57 19.71
N PRO A 29 48.25 -5.66 20.13
CA PRO A 29 46.80 -5.79 19.91
C PRO A 29 45.97 -4.50 19.74
N ALA A 30 44.71 -4.72 19.34
CA ALA A 30 43.50 -3.95 19.68
C ALA A 30 43.48 -2.43 19.44
N GLY A 31 42.81 -2.04 18.36
CA GLY A 31 42.27 -0.70 18.17
C GLY A 31 41.06 -0.74 17.24
N SER A 32 39.85 -0.60 17.80
CA SER A 32 38.62 -0.43 17.04
C SER A 32 38.67 0.88 16.25
N VAL A 33 38.76 0.80 14.92
CA VAL A 33 38.61 1.96 14.04
C VAL A 33 37.26 1.88 13.36
N THR A 34 36.29 2.63 13.89
CA THR A 34 35.08 3.02 13.18
C THR A 34 35.48 3.93 12.01
N ALA A 35 35.47 3.41 10.79
CA ALA A 35 35.60 4.21 9.59
C ALA A 35 34.32 5.05 9.41
N ARG A 36 34.41 6.35 9.70
CA ARG A 36 33.42 7.35 9.26
C ARG A 36 33.56 7.50 7.76
N ILE A 37 32.53 7.13 7.02
CA ILE A 37 32.32 7.53 5.63
C ILE A 37 32.01 9.04 5.66
N PRO A 38 32.74 9.89 4.92
CA PRO A 38 32.46 11.32 4.87
C PRO A 38 31.19 11.57 4.03
N SER A 39 30.19 12.21 4.64
CA SER A 39 29.02 12.73 3.94
C SER A 39 29.43 13.87 2.99
N PRO A 40 28.94 13.92 1.74
CA PRO A 40 29.17 15.07 0.86
C PRO A 40 28.42 16.32 1.37
N PRO A 41 28.89 17.53 1.04
CA PRO A 41 28.33 18.77 1.58
C PRO A 41 26.95 19.08 1.00
N LEU A 42 26.03 19.47 1.88
CA LEU A 42 24.73 20.04 1.56
C LEU A 42 24.91 21.45 0.94
N THR A 43 24.72 21.55 -0.36
CA THR A 43 24.42 22.79 -1.11
C THR A 43 23.40 22.36 -2.17
N SER A 44 22.21 22.91 -2.34
CA SER A 44 21.70 24.28 -2.22
C SER A 44 20.19 24.23 -1.92
N ALA A 45 19.67 25.19 -1.16
CA ALA A 45 18.23 25.31 -0.91
C ALA A 45 17.44 25.53 -2.22
N PRO A 46 16.30 24.83 -2.45
CA PRO A 46 15.40 25.13 -3.55
C PRO A 46 14.65 26.46 -3.28
N PRO A 47 14.24 27.22 -4.31
CA PRO A 47 13.52 28.47 -4.14
C PRO A 47 12.09 28.22 -3.62
N PRO A 48 11.51 29.15 -2.84
CA PRO A 48 10.15 28.99 -2.34
C PRO A 48 9.16 29.25 -3.47
N ILE A 49 8.39 28.23 -3.87
CA ILE A 49 7.30 28.41 -4.84
C ILE A 49 5.97 28.18 -4.13
N SER A 50 5.30 29.28 -3.79
CA SER A 50 3.84 29.33 -3.65
C SER A 50 3.38 30.79 -3.53
N PRO A 51 2.72 31.38 -4.55
CA PRO A 51 1.91 32.56 -4.37
C PRO A 51 0.48 32.17 -3.96
N ARG A 52 -0.07 32.90 -2.99
CA ARG A 52 -1.47 32.78 -2.53
C ARG A 52 -2.44 33.24 -3.62
N PHE A 53 -3.36 32.38 -4.04
CA PHE A 53 -4.39 32.72 -5.03
C PHE A 53 -5.66 33.35 -4.41
N ARG A 54 -6.15 34.45 -5.00
CA ARG A 54 -7.42 35.12 -4.67
C ARG A 54 -8.54 34.69 -5.64
N LYS A 55 -9.74 34.52 -5.07
CA LYS A 55 -11.00 34.02 -5.68
C LYS A 55 -11.50 34.88 -6.87
N VAL A 56 -11.94 34.23 -7.96
CA VAL A 56 -12.70 34.86 -9.07
C VAL A 56 -14.05 34.15 -9.25
N ARG A 57 -15.10 34.95 -9.49
CA ARG A 57 -16.53 34.58 -9.49
C ARG A 57 -16.96 33.83 -10.77
N ARG A 58 -17.92 32.92 -10.58
CA ARG A 58 -18.63 32.12 -11.62
C ARG A 58 -19.82 32.90 -12.21
N SER A 59 -20.10 32.66 -13.49
CA SER A 59 -21.39 32.93 -14.13
C SER A 59 -21.98 31.63 -14.70
N THR A 60 -23.26 31.42 -14.41
CA THR A 60 -24.11 30.29 -14.81
C THR A 60 -24.87 30.58 -16.10
N CYS A 61 -25.09 29.54 -16.92
CA CYS A 61 -26.15 29.56 -17.94
C CYS A 61 -26.87 28.20 -17.95
N LEU A 62 -28.20 28.25 -17.78
CA LEU A 62 -29.15 27.14 -17.88
C LEU A 62 -29.45 26.85 -19.36
N CYS A 63 -29.74 25.58 -19.67
CA CYS A 63 -30.75 25.20 -20.67
C CYS A 63 -31.37 23.84 -20.30
N SER A 64 -32.69 23.77 -20.49
CA SER A 64 -33.64 22.73 -20.09
C SER A 64 -34.21 21.98 -21.32
N PHE A 65 -35.19 21.10 -21.06
CA PHE A 65 -36.04 20.28 -21.96
C PHE A 65 -35.55 18.83 -22.17
N GLY A 66 -36.39 17.80 -22.14
CA GLY A 66 -37.84 17.70 -22.01
C GLY A 66 -38.24 16.21 -21.93
N SER A 67 -39.36 15.94 -21.26
CA SER A 67 -39.94 14.61 -20.99
C SER A 67 -40.88 14.11 -22.09
N MET A 68 -41.12 12.79 -22.12
CA MET A 68 -42.38 12.03 -22.37
C MET A 68 -41.98 10.65 -22.91
N GLY A 69 -42.58 9.50 -22.63
CA GLY A 69 -43.83 9.06 -22.02
C GLY A 69 -44.05 7.57 -22.46
N PRO A 70 -44.92 6.78 -21.82
CA PRO A 70 -44.71 5.34 -21.60
C PRO A 70 -45.64 4.41 -22.42
N MET A 71 -45.38 3.09 -22.41
CA MET A 71 -46.38 2.06 -22.73
C MET A 71 -46.40 0.92 -21.70
N ARG A 72 -47.61 0.63 -21.24
CA ARG A 72 -48.02 -0.43 -20.32
C ARG A 72 -48.21 -1.76 -21.07
N ALA A 73 -47.97 -2.88 -20.38
CA ALA A 73 -48.57 -4.17 -20.72
C ALA A 73 -49.19 -4.81 -19.47
N LEU A 74 -50.41 -5.30 -19.67
CA LEU A 74 -51.37 -5.86 -18.73
C LEU A 74 -51.05 -7.35 -18.52
N MET A 75 -51.04 -7.85 -17.28
CA MET A 75 -51.27 -9.29 -17.01
C MET A 75 -52.11 -9.52 -15.75
N VAL A 76 -52.96 -10.53 -15.87
CA VAL A 76 -54.10 -10.91 -15.04
C VAL A 76 -53.67 -11.63 -13.76
N ARG A 77 -54.38 -11.37 -12.65
CA ARG A 77 -54.22 -12.01 -11.33
C ARG A 77 -55.18 -13.20 -11.16
N PRO A 78 -54.85 -14.21 -10.35
CA PRO A 78 -55.83 -14.98 -9.61
C PRO A 78 -56.01 -14.42 -8.18
N ALA A 79 -57.23 -14.52 -7.68
CA ALA A 79 -57.68 -14.01 -6.40
C ALA A 79 -57.23 -14.92 -5.24
N ALA A 80 -56.73 -14.31 -4.15
CA ALA A 80 -56.58 -14.95 -2.85
C ALA A 80 -57.10 -13.98 -1.77
N LEU A 81 -57.83 -14.55 -0.80
CA LEU A 81 -58.63 -13.86 0.21
C LEU A 81 -57.86 -12.76 0.95
N VAL A 82 -58.45 -11.56 1.01
CA VAL A 82 -58.00 -10.44 1.84
C VAL A 82 -58.66 -10.55 3.21
N THR A 83 -57.90 -10.95 4.22
CA THR A 83 -58.18 -10.57 5.60
C THR A 83 -57.78 -9.10 5.76
N LEU A 84 -58.74 -8.21 6.01
CA LEU A 84 -58.47 -6.81 6.38
C LEU A 84 -57.90 -6.77 7.80
N GLY A 85 -56.61 -7.08 7.94
CA GLY A 85 -55.80 -6.56 9.02
C GLY A 85 -55.45 -5.12 8.68
N PHE A 86 -55.77 -4.16 9.55
CA PHE A 86 -55.20 -2.82 9.49
C PHE A 86 -53.67 -2.93 9.62
N LEU A 87 -52.97 -3.06 8.49
CA LEU A 87 -51.54 -2.82 8.42
C LEU A 87 -51.36 -1.34 8.74
N ALA A 88 -50.86 -1.04 9.93
CA ALA A 88 -50.31 0.26 10.22
C ALA A 88 -49.34 0.60 9.07
N PRO A 89 -49.40 1.81 8.48
CA PRO A 89 -48.45 2.19 7.46
C PRO A 89 -47.05 1.99 8.04
N ALA A 90 -46.21 1.22 7.33
CA ALA A 90 -44.80 1.14 7.67
C ALA A 90 -44.29 2.58 7.81
N PRO A 91 -43.56 2.93 8.90
CA PRO A 91 -43.09 4.28 9.09
C PRO A 91 -42.33 4.69 7.82
N ALA A 92 -42.72 5.83 7.24
CA ALA A 92 -42.02 6.36 6.08
C ALA A 92 -40.53 6.39 6.41
N ALA A 93 -39.70 5.76 5.57
CA ALA A 93 -38.28 5.69 5.80
C ALA A 93 -37.73 7.11 5.98
N ALA A 94 -37.10 7.38 7.12
CA ALA A 94 -36.66 8.71 7.45
C ALA A 94 -35.56 9.15 6.47
N ALA A 95 -35.69 10.37 5.94
CA ALA A 95 -34.66 10.96 5.09
C ALA A 95 -33.30 10.93 5.80
N ALA A 96 -32.26 10.59 5.05
CA ALA A 96 -30.90 10.62 5.56
C ALA A 96 -30.47 12.07 5.90
N PRO A 97 -29.52 12.25 6.84
CA PRO A 97 -29.01 13.57 7.18
C PRO A 97 -28.19 14.17 6.01
N ILE A 98 -27.99 15.49 6.05
CA ILE A 98 -26.99 16.14 5.20
C ILE A 98 -25.61 15.80 5.76
N CYS A 99 -24.81 15.08 4.96
CA CYS A 99 -23.47 14.63 5.35
C CYS A 99 -22.34 15.59 4.95
N THR A 100 -22.61 16.58 4.11
CA THR A 100 -21.60 17.57 3.68
C THR A 100 -21.63 18.83 4.56
N PRO A 101 -20.47 19.46 4.82
CA PRO A 101 -20.41 20.74 5.52
C PRO A 101 -20.99 21.87 4.66
N ALA A 102 -21.16 23.06 5.27
CA ALA A 102 -21.68 24.24 4.58
C ALA A 102 -20.67 24.84 3.59
N SER A 103 -19.38 24.69 3.87
CA SER A 103 -18.27 25.05 2.99
C SER A 103 -17.29 23.87 2.93
N LEU A 104 -16.73 23.65 1.75
CA LEU A 104 -15.72 22.63 1.51
C LEU A 104 -14.32 23.22 1.63
N ASN A 105 -13.37 22.36 1.94
CA ASN A 105 -11.94 22.65 1.94
C ASN A 105 -11.53 23.74 2.95
N GLU A 106 -12.19 23.74 4.12
CA GLU A 106 -11.80 24.58 5.23
C GLU A 106 -10.48 24.10 5.86
N SER A 107 -9.80 24.99 6.56
CA SER A 107 -8.54 24.70 7.21
C SER A 107 -8.75 24.01 8.56
N SER A 108 -8.05 22.90 8.80
CA SER A 108 -7.97 22.27 10.13
C SER A 108 -7.05 23.04 11.08
N LEU A 109 -6.28 24.01 10.57
CA LEU A 109 -5.36 24.81 11.36
C LEU A 109 -6.13 25.86 12.18
N GLN A 110 -6.18 25.63 13.48
CA GLN A 110 -6.80 26.51 14.46
C GLN A 110 -5.76 27.18 15.35
N ALA A 111 -6.17 28.31 15.94
CA ALA A 111 -5.35 29.11 16.84
C ALA A 111 -3.95 29.47 16.28
N GLY A 112 -3.79 29.42 14.94
CA GLY A 112 -2.57 29.73 14.19
C GLY A 112 -1.47 28.67 14.21
N SER A 113 -1.63 27.55 14.93
CA SER A 113 -0.55 26.56 15.06
C SER A 113 -1.01 25.14 15.41
N VAL A 114 -2.32 24.89 15.55
CA VAL A 114 -2.83 23.57 15.97
C VAL A 114 -3.76 23.02 14.92
N THR A 115 -3.36 21.91 14.32
CA THR A 115 -4.20 21.11 13.44
C THR A 115 -5.15 20.27 14.29
N VAL A 116 -6.46 20.42 14.06
CA VAL A 116 -7.49 19.70 14.81
C VAL A 116 -8.26 18.76 13.90
N SER A 117 -8.47 17.54 14.40
CA SER A 117 -9.36 16.55 13.78
C SER A 117 -10.38 16.04 14.80
N PRO A 118 -11.68 15.90 14.45
CA PRO A 118 -12.29 16.19 13.14
C PRO A 118 -12.21 17.66 12.73
N LEU A 119 -12.37 17.94 11.43
CA LEU A 119 -12.35 19.29 10.89
C LEU A 119 -13.51 20.13 11.46
N PRO A 120 -13.32 21.44 11.71
CA PRO A 120 -14.42 22.32 12.06
C PRO A 120 -15.57 22.32 11.06
N GLY A 121 -16.76 22.04 11.56
CA GLY A 121 -17.98 21.99 10.76
C GLY A 121 -18.25 20.64 10.08
N SER A 122 -17.34 19.67 10.23
CA SER A 122 -17.51 18.33 9.64
C SER A 122 -18.76 17.62 10.15
N ARG A 123 -19.24 16.64 9.39
CA ARG A 123 -20.51 15.93 9.66
C ARG A 123 -20.44 14.42 9.52
N ASP A 124 -19.23 13.94 9.30
CA ASP A 124 -18.84 12.58 8.94
C ASP A 124 -18.14 11.87 10.12
N ALA A 125 -17.90 12.55 11.24
CA ALA A 125 -17.16 11.97 12.37
C ALA A 125 -17.86 10.72 12.91
N SER A 126 -17.09 9.69 13.25
CA SER A 126 -17.63 8.46 13.83
C SER A 126 -18.00 8.61 15.32
N PRO A 127 -18.88 7.75 15.85
CA PRO A 127 -19.18 7.70 17.29
C PRO A 127 -17.96 7.50 18.22
N GLU A 128 -16.91 6.83 17.75
CA GLU A 128 -15.67 6.49 18.48
C GLU A 128 -14.55 7.52 18.29
N THR A 129 -14.84 8.63 17.60
CA THR A 129 -13.89 9.69 17.29
C THR A 129 -13.14 10.19 18.53
N GLN A 130 -11.81 10.23 18.44
CA GLN A 130 -10.97 11.03 19.31
C GLN A 130 -10.85 12.46 18.75
N ILE A 131 -10.43 13.40 19.60
CA ILE A 131 -10.14 14.76 19.14
C ILE A 131 -8.63 14.98 19.17
N SER A 132 -8.05 15.12 17.98
CA SER A 132 -6.61 15.28 17.78
C SER A 132 -6.21 16.75 17.83
N PHE A 133 -5.06 17.04 18.46
CA PHE A 133 -4.46 18.36 18.52
C PHE A 133 -2.97 18.22 18.14
N LEU A 134 -2.67 18.38 16.86
CA LEU A 134 -1.33 18.25 16.31
C LEU A 134 -0.66 19.63 16.17
N GLY A 135 0.64 19.71 16.47
CA GLY A 135 1.47 20.92 16.38
C GLY A 135 1.79 21.60 17.73
N VAL A 136 1.26 21.11 18.85
CA VAL A 136 1.61 21.58 20.20
C VAL A 136 1.75 20.43 21.19
N PRO A 137 2.76 20.42 22.07
CA PRO A 137 2.96 19.32 23.01
C PRO A 137 1.78 19.19 23.97
N ALA A 138 1.48 17.97 24.43
CA ALA A 138 0.37 17.69 25.35
C ALA A 138 0.31 18.63 26.58
N ARG A 139 1.48 19.00 27.14
CA ARG A 139 1.60 19.92 28.28
C ARG A 139 1.10 21.35 28.01
N ALA A 140 1.03 21.75 26.74
CA ALA A 140 0.50 23.04 26.34
C ALA A 140 -1.04 23.06 26.30
N LEU A 141 -1.69 21.90 26.23
CA LEU A 141 -3.15 21.77 26.22
C LEU A 141 -3.69 21.81 27.66
N ALA A 142 -4.68 22.67 27.88
CA ALA A 142 -5.35 22.82 29.16
C ALA A 142 -6.85 23.03 28.97
N HIS A 143 -7.65 22.65 29.99
CA HIS A 143 -9.10 22.82 30.00
C HIS A 143 -9.81 22.27 28.75
N VAL A 144 -9.39 21.09 28.29
CA VAL A 144 -10.11 20.38 27.22
C VAL A 144 -11.51 20.03 27.72
N SER A 145 -12.52 20.50 27.01
CA SER A 145 -13.94 20.29 27.32
C SER A 145 -14.64 19.86 26.05
N VAL A 146 -15.26 18.68 26.11
CA VAL A 146 -15.98 18.07 24.99
C VAL A 146 -17.42 17.80 25.43
N ILE A 147 -18.38 18.34 24.69
CA ILE A 147 -19.81 18.27 25.04
C ILE A 147 -20.60 17.88 23.80
N GLY A 148 -21.22 16.70 23.83
CA GLY A 148 -22.19 16.27 22.83
C GLY A 148 -23.56 16.85 23.12
N SER A 149 -24.31 17.24 22.08
CA SER A 149 -25.63 17.83 22.20
C SER A 149 -26.68 16.86 22.75
N ARG A 150 -26.46 15.54 22.62
CA ARG A 150 -27.35 14.48 23.13
C ARG A 150 -26.70 13.77 24.30
N THR A 151 -25.41 13.50 24.19
CA THR A 151 -24.67 12.74 25.18
C THR A 151 -24.20 13.58 26.36
N GLY A 152 -24.20 14.92 26.27
CA GLY A 152 -23.73 15.80 27.34
C GLY A 152 -22.20 15.86 27.43
N ARG A 153 -21.67 16.21 28.61
CA ARG A 153 -20.21 16.34 28.83
C ARG A 153 -19.51 14.99 28.75
N HIS A 154 -18.40 14.94 28.02
CA HIS A 154 -17.54 13.75 27.93
C HIS A 154 -16.34 13.89 28.85
N ALA A 155 -16.15 12.88 29.70
CA ALA A 155 -14.86 12.63 30.34
C ALA A 155 -13.94 11.92 29.34
N GLY A 156 -12.64 12.00 29.55
CA GLY A 156 -11.66 11.39 28.66
C GLY A 156 -10.22 11.65 29.13
N ARG A 157 -9.27 11.12 28.36
CA ARG A 157 -7.84 11.26 28.64
C ARG A 157 -7.18 12.03 27.51
N VAL A 158 -6.31 12.98 27.85
CA VAL A 158 -5.41 13.60 26.87
C VAL A 158 -4.15 12.75 26.83
N LEU A 159 -3.89 12.09 25.69
CA LEU A 159 -2.77 11.20 25.49
C LEU A 159 -1.79 11.83 24.49
N ALA A 160 -0.53 11.94 24.89
CA ALA A 160 0.52 12.54 24.07
C ALA A 160 0.93 11.62 22.93
N TYR A 161 1.29 12.20 21.79
CA TYR A 161 2.00 11.50 20.72
C TYR A 161 3.44 11.22 21.15
N SER A 162 4.02 10.15 20.64
CA SER A 162 5.38 9.70 20.94
C SER A 162 6.45 10.64 20.38
N GLN A 163 6.13 11.42 19.35
CA GLN A 163 6.92 12.51 18.79
C GLN A 163 6.93 13.73 19.72
N GLY A 164 5.95 13.86 20.63
CA GLY A 164 5.85 14.95 21.59
C GLY A 164 5.32 16.27 21.02
N ASP A 165 4.85 16.26 19.78
CA ASP A 165 4.35 17.41 19.01
C ASP A 165 2.82 17.54 19.01
N GLY A 166 2.12 16.73 19.82
CA GLY A 166 0.67 16.75 19.87
C GLY A 166 0.08 15.86 20.95
N ALA A 167 -1.24 15.83 20.99
CA ALA A 167 -2.00 14.90 21.81
C ALA A 167 -3.42 14.73 21.29
N SER A 168 -4.05 13.62 21.66
CA SER A 168 -5.48 13.41 21.42
C SER A 168 -6.25 13.33 22.72
N PHE A 169 -7.41 14.00 22.77
CA PHE A 169 -8.43 13.71 23.77
C PHE A 169 -9.20 12.47 23.33
N VAL A 170 -9.08 11.39 24.09
CA VAL A 170 -9.80 10.13 23.88
C VAL A 170 -11.00 10.09 24.84
N PRO A 171 -12.24 10.20 24.34
CA PRO A 171 -13.44 10.12 25.16
C PRO A 171 -13.56 8.76 25.86
N ALA A 172 -14.01 8.75 27.11
CA ALA A 172 -14.24 7.50 27.87
C ALA A 172 -15.47 6.71 27.38
N ARG A 173 -16.33 7.35 26.57
CA ARG A 173 -17.55 6.75 26.00
C ARG A 173 -17.78 7.34 24.61
N ARG A 174 -18.49 6.57 23.78
CA ARG A 174 -18.83 6.96 22.41
C ARG A 174 -19.83 8.12 22.40
N PHE A 175 -19.78 8.90 21.33
CA PHE A 175 -20.82 9.86 20.99
C PHE A 175 -22.07 9.15 20.45
N ALA A 176 -23.20 9.84 20.44
CA ALA A 176 -24.43 9.39 19.80
C ALA A 176 -24.45 9.80 18.33
N GLU A 177 -24.87 8.89 17.45
CA GLU A 177 -25.06 9.19 16.03
C GLU A 177 -25.99 10.38 15.81
N GLY A 178 -25.66 11.22 14.83
CA GLY A 178 -26.39 12.44 14.48
C GLY A 178 -26.28 13.58 15.50
N GLU A 179 -25.50 13.43 16.58
CA GLU A 179 -25.31 14.52 17.54
C GLU A 179 -24.27 15.54 17.08
N ARG A 180 -24.30 16.73 17.69
CA ARG A 180 -23.29 17.76 17.48
C ARG A 180 -22.38 17.84 18.69
N VAL A 181 -21.08 17.85 18.47
CA VAL A 181 -20.07 17.91 19.52
C VAL A 181 -19.44 19.28 19.51
N GLN A 182 -19.33 19.90 20.68
CA GLN A 182 -18.58 21.13 20.90
C GLN A 182 -17.28 20.79 21.63
N VAL A 183 -16.17 21.30 21.11
CA VAL A 183 -14.84 21.17 21.71
C VAL A 183 -14.35 22.55 22.10
N ARG A 184 -13.79 22.65 23.30
CA ARG A 184 -13.03 23.82 23.74
C ARG A 184 -11.72 23.35 24.36
N ALA A 185 -10.66 24.06 24.05
CA ALA A 185 -9.36 23.86 24.70
C ALA A 185 -8.65 25.20 24.86
N SER A 186 -7.72 25.28 25.79
CA SER A 186 -6.78 26.39 25.91
C SER A 186 -5.38 25.91 25.59
N ILE A 187 -4.69 26.63 24.72
CA ILE A 187 -3.31 26.36 24.34
C ILE A 187 -2.42 27.38 25.06
N ARG A 188 -1.45 26.89 25.84
CA ARG A 188 -0.43 27.70 26.50
C ARG A 188 0.78 27.82 25.58
N GLY A 189 1.05 29.03 25.08
CA GLY A 189 2.28 29.37 24.35
C GLY A 189 3.29 30.12 25.22
N SER A 190 4.33 30.66 24.59
CA SER A 190 5.35 31.54 25.18
C SER A 190 4.75 32.87 25.67
N GLY A 191 4.02 32.82 26.79
CA GLY A 191 3.41 33.98 27.45
C GLY A 191 2.00 34.36 26.98
N THR A 192 1.44 33.68 25.96
CA THR A 192 0.06 33.91 25.49
C THR A 192 -0.81 32.67 25.63
N ARG A 193 -2.08 32.86 26.02
CA ARG A 193 -3.08 31.80 26.11
C ARG A 193 -4.07 31.95 24.96
N ARG A 194 -4.12 30.98 24.06
CA ARG A 194 -5.08 30.97 22.94
C ARG A 194 -6.22 30.03 23.27
N THR A 195 -7.45 30.43 22.96
CA THR A 195 -8.63 29.57 23.12
C THR A 195 -8.95 28.95 21.78
N LEU A 196 -9.09 27.63 21.77
CA LEU A 196 -9.57 26.85 20.63
C LEU A 196 -11.04 26.53 20.83
N ARG A 197 -11.84 26.69 19.78
CA ARG A 197 -13.27 26.39 19.77
C ARG A 197 -13.60 25.68 18.48
N ASP A 198 -14.13 24.49 18.62
CA ASP A 198 -14.47 23.65 17.49
C ASP A 198 -15.86 23.04 17.67
N ARG A 199 -16.47 22.67 16.56
CA ARG A 199 -17.74 21.96 16.50
C ARG A 199 -17.79 21.07 15.27
N PHE A 200 -18.11 19.80 15.49
CA PHE A 200 -18.41 18.84 14.43
C PHE A 200 -19.74 18.13 14.71
N ALA A 201 -20.20 17.32 13.76
CA ALA A 201 -21.34 16.43 13.93
C ALA A 201 -20.93 14.97 13.70
N VAL A 202 -21.55 14.08 14.47
CA VAL A 202 -21.34 12.64 14.40
C VAL A 202 -22.26 12.09 13.32
N ALA A 203 -21.70 11.32 12.40
CA ALA A 203 -22.44 10.69 11.32
C ALA A 203 -23.46 9.66 11.85
N VAL A 204 -24.42 9.34 11.00
CA VAL A 204 -25.26 8.14 11.17
C VAL A 204 -24.65 7.07 10.27
N ARG A 205 -24.23 5.95 10.86
CA ARG A 205 -23.55 4.90 10.10
C ARG A 205 -24.49 4.22 9.12
N ASP A 206 -23.95 3.86 7.97
CA ASP A 206 -24.65 2.96 7.06
C ASP A 206 -24.26 1.51 7.41
N PRO A 207 -25.23 0.61 7.64
CA PRO A 207 -24.96 -0.73 8.16
C PRO A 207 -24.51 -1.71 7.07
N ILE A 208 -23.80 -1.24 6.03
CA ILE A 208 -23.40 -2.11 4.91
C ILE A 208 -22.63 -3.32 5.41
N SER A 209 -22.94 -4.48 4.85
CA SER A 209 -22.17 -5.68 5.12
C SER A 209 -20.90 -5.68 4.28
N SER A 210 -19.78 -6.02 4.92
CA SER A 210 -18.53 -6.32 4.24
C SER A 210 -18.47 -7.83 3.95
N THR A 211 -19.19 -8.29 2.92
CA THR A 211 -19.00 -9.67 2.45
C THR A 211 -17.63 -9.77 1.77
N PRO A 212 -16.82 -10.81 2.06
CA PRO A 212 -15.58 -11.03 1.34
C PRO A 212 -15.85 -11.21 -0.15
N GLU A 213 -14.92 -10.73 -0.97
CA GLU A 213 -14.87 -11.04 -2.38
C GLU A 213 -14.77 -12.56 -2.64
N ARG A 214 -15.22 -12.99 -3.82
CA ARG A 214 -15.18 -14.41 -4.20
C ARG A 214 -13.74 -14.81 -4.53
N VAL A 215 -13.31 -15.93 -3.96
CA VAL A 215 -12.04 -16.57 -4.31
C VAL A 215 -12.29 -17.58 -5.44
N HIS A 216 -11.54 -17.46 -6.53
CA HIS A 216 -11.58 -18.41 -7.64
C HIS A 216 -10.79 -19.67 -7.29
N ARG A 217 -11.37 -20.84 -7.57
CA ARG A 217 -10.66 -22.11 -7.42
C ARG A 217 -9.86 -22.36 -8.70
N GLY A 218 -8.53 -22.34 -8.61
CA GLY A 218 -7.68 -22.67 -9.75
C GLY A 218 -7.55 -24.17 -10.01
N ARG A 219 -6.80 -24.49 -11.06
CA ARG A 219 -6.52 -25.83 -11.59
C ARG A 219 -5.19 -26.36 -11.06
N GLY A 220 -4.99 -27.68 -11.15
CA GLY A 220 -3.68 -28.28 -10.87
C GLY A 220 -2.63 -27.78 -11.87
N GLY A 221 -1.55 -27.17 -11.37
CA GLY A 221 -0.49 -26.53 -12.17
C GLY A 221 -0.35 -25.02 -11.94
N GLU A 222 -1.35 -24.38 -11.33
CA GLU A 222 -1.37 -22.93 -11.05
C GLU A 222 -0.94 -22.60 -9.61
N VAL A 223 -0.56 -23.63 -8.85
CA VAL A 223 -0.20 -23.56 -7.43
C VAL A 223 1.14 -24.27 -7.23
N GLN A 224 2.04 -23.63 -6.50
CA GLN A 224 3.33 -24.20 -6.11
C GLN A 224 3.15 -25.18 -4.93
N GLY A 225 4.02 -26.17 -4.82
CA GLY A 225 4.03 -27.11 -3.71
C GLY A 225 5.44 -27.56 -3.38
N PHE A 226 5.74 -27.67 -2.08
CA PHE A 226 7.08 -27.96 -1.58
C PHE A 226 7.05 -29.13 -0.61
N ARG A 227 8.02 -30.04 -0.71
CA ARG A 227 8.12 -31.23 0.16
C ARG A 227 8.51 -30.84 1.59
N SER A 228 9.44 -29.90 1.72
CA SER A 228 9.95 -29.37 2.99
C SER A 228 9.00 -28.37 3.66
N ARG A 229 8.11 -27.76 2.89
CA ARG A 229 7.07 -26.81 3.33
C ARG A 229 5.71 -27.14 2.70
N PRO A 230 5.09 -28.28 3.07
CA PRO A 230 3.82 -28.70 2.52
C PRO A 230 2.65 -27.81 2.92
N ASP A 231 2.87 -26.86 3.84
CA ASP A 231 1.93 -25.84 4.27
C ASP A 231 1.86 -24.63 3.32
N LEU A 232 2.85 -24.48 2.42
CA LEU A 232 2.94 -23.37 1.48
C LEU A 232 2.39 -23.76 0.10
N HIS A 233 1.37 -23.03 -0.32
CA HIS A 233 0.70 -23.18 -1.60
C HIS A 233 0.49 -21.83 -2.31
N PRO A 234 1.54 -21.03 -2.55
CA PRO A 234 1.39 -19.78 -3.31
C PRO A 234 1.02 -20.07 -4.77
N PRO A 235 0.42 -19.11 -5.49
CA PRO A 235 0.26 -19.22 -6.93
C PRO A 235 1.62 -19.33 -7.62
N THR A 236 1.66 -19.97 -8.79
CA THR A 236 2.83 -19.94 -9.68
C THR A 236 3.02 -18.55 -10.27
N VAL A 237 4.22 -18.24 -10.75
CA VAL A 237 4.49 -17.04 -11.56
C VAL A 237 5.28 -17.47 -12.78
N ALA A 238 4.92 -16.92 -13.93
CA ALA A 238 5.63 -17.14 -15.18
C ALA A 238 6.30 -15.83 -15.62
N VAL A 239 7.55 -15.93 -16.07
CA VAL A 239 8.29 -14.83 -16.70
C VAL A 239 8.26 -15.05 -18.21
N SER A 240 7.56 -14.17 -18.92
CA SER A 240 7.38 -14.21 -20.37
C SER A 240 8.54 -13.55 -21.12
N ALA A 241 9.19 -12.56 -20.50
CA ALA A 241 10.34 -11.86 -21.05
C ALA A 241 11.35 -11.55 -19.95
N GLY A 242 12.64 -11.70 -20.26
CA GLY A 242 13.75 -11.35 -19.38
C GLY A 242 15.00 -11.04 -20.19
N ALA A 243 15.28 -9.76 -20.37
CA ALA A 243 16.44 -9.26 -21.09
C ALA A 243 17.65 -9.08 -20.17
N ALA A 244 18.85 -9.09 -20.74
CA ALA A 244 20.03 -8.58 -20.05
C ALA A 244 19.87 -7.06 -19.85
N GLY A 245 20.17 -6.58 -18.65
CA GLY A 245 20.06 -5.15 -18.32
C GLY A 245 18.86 -4.77 -17.47
N THR A 246 18.03 -5.73 -17.02
CA THR A 246 17.02 -5.46 -16.01
C THR A 246 17.65 -4.97 -14.70
N ALA A 247 16.95 -4.07 -14.03
CA ALA A 247 17.36 -3.49 -12.76
C ALA A 247 17.67 -4.58 -11.72
N PRO A 248 18.63 -4.41 -10.80
CA PRO A 248 18.83 -5.36 -9.72
C PRO A 248 17.62 -5.39 -8.76
N GLY A 249 17.47 -6.49 -8.02
CA GLY A 249 16.45 -6.63 -6.97
C GLY A 249 15.42 -7.71 -7.25
N ASP A 250 14.58 -7.95 -6.24
CA ASP A 250 13.53 -8.96 -6.22
C ASP A 250 12.16 -8.31 -6.50
N ILE A 251 11.19 -9.12 -6.91
CA ILE A 251 9.81 -8.71 -7.18
C ILE A 251 8.97 -8.92 -5.93
N PHE A 252 8.21 -7.90 -5.54
CA PHE A 252 7.35 -7.86 -4.37
C PHE A 252 5.90 -7.78 -4.82
N ALA A 253 5.12 -8.78 -4.42
CA ALA A 253 3.71 -8.89 -4.81
C ALA A 253 2.87 -9.40 -3.63
N ALA A 254 1.55 -9.27 -3.74
CA ALA A 254 0.63 -9.80 -2.75
C ALA A 254 -0.58 -10.43 -3.45
N PRO A 255 -0.41 -11.61 -4.07
CA PRO A 255 -1.48 -12.21 -4.85
C PRO A 255 -2.69 -12.59 -4.01
N TYR A 256 -3.87 -12.41 -4.59
CA TYR A 256 -5.15 -12.88 -4.07
C TYR A 256 -6.14 -13.18 -5.20
N GLY A 257 -7.35 -13.62 -4.87
CA GLY A 257 -8.44 -13.86 -5.83
C GLY A 257 -8.30 -15.16 -6.64
N GLY A 258 -7.07 -15.61 -6.89
CA GLY A 258 -6.72 -16.76 -7.72
C GLY A 258 -6.43 -18.07 -6.98
N PRO A 259 -5.87 -19.08 -7.68
CA PRO A 259 -5.43 -20.35 -7.11
C PRO A 259 -4.51 -20.21 -5.89
N GLY A 260 -4.57 -21.21 -5.01
CA GLY A 260 -3.64 -21.33 -3.89
C GLY A 260 -4.00 -20.43 -2.70
N GLN A 261 -2.99 -20.12 -1.89
CA GLN A 261 -3.09 -19.23 -0.76
C GLN A 261 -2.84 -17.79 -1.21
N ALA A 262 -3.64 -16.86 -0.69
CA ALA A 262 -3.34 -15.44 -0.78
C ALA A 262 -2.28 -15.05 0.27
N GLY A 263 -1.52 -14.00 0.00
CA GLY A 263 -0.56 -13.45 0.96
C GLY A 263 0.61 -12.74 0.30
N PRO A 264 1.41 -11.99 1.08
CA PRO A 264 2.58 -11.31 0.56
C PRO A 264 3.66 -12.31 0.15
N MET A 265 4.32 -12.05 -0.99
CA MET A 265 5.35 -12.90 -1.57
C MET A 265 6.52 -12.09 -2.15
N ILE A 266 7.71 -12.66 -2.08
CA ILE A 266 8.93 -12.15 -2.71
C ILE A 266 9.40 -13.19 -3.72
N LEU A 267 9.72 -12.74 -4.93
CA LEU A 267 10.16 -13.54 -6.05
C LEU A 267 11.53 -13.08 -6.53
N ASP A 268 12.38 -14.02 -6.94
CA ASP A 268 13.60 -13.68 -7.67
C ASP A 268 13.26 -13.18 -9.09
N PRO A 269 14.23 -12.56 -9.80
CA PRO A 269 14.03 -12.09 -11.18
C PRO A 269 13.64 -13.17 -12.21
N GLY A 270 13.76 -14.45 -11.87
CA GLY A 270 13.30 -15.57 -12.70
C GLY A 270 11.86 -16.01 -12.39
N GLY A 271 11.16 -15.34 -11.47
CA GLY A 271 9.83 -15.72 -10.98
C GLY A 271 9.88 -16.86 -9.95
N GLY A 272 11.06 -17.22 -9.45
CA GLY A 272 11.24 -18.23 -8.40
C GLY A 272 10.90 -17.69 -7.02
N LEU A 273 10.26 -18.50 -6.18
CA LEU A 273 9.88 -18.06 -4.84
C LEU A 273 11.10 -17.84 -3.92
N ILE A 274 11.17 -16.67 -3.28
CA ILE A 274 12.13 -16.38 -2.20
C ILE A 274 11.42 -16.48 -0.84
N TRP A 275 10.27 -15.81 -0.69
CA TRP A 275 9.51 -15.77 0.54
C TRP A 275 8.01 -15.79 0.27
N PHE A 276 7.26 -16.51 1.11
CA PHE A 276 5.81 -16.45 1.12
C PHE A 276 5.25 -16.49 2.53
N ARG A 277 4.20 -15.71 2.78
CA ARG A 277 3.38 -15.81 3.99
C ARG A 277 1.92 -16.02 3.62
N GLY A 278 1.52 -17.28 3.53
CA GLY A 278 0.12 -17.65 3.34
C GLY A 278 -0.78 -17.12 4.45
N LEU A 279 -1.86 -16.45 4.07
CA LEU A 279 -2.85 -15.93 5.00
C LEU A 279 -4.00 -16.94 5.22
N PRO A 280 -4.75 -16.81 6.33
CA PRO A 280 -5.97 -17.59 6.52
C PRO A 280 -6.95 -17.42 5.37
N ALA A 281 -7.78 -18.44 5.11
CA ALA A 281 -8.78 -18.40 4.05
C ALA A 281 -9.66 -17.12 4.14
N LYS A 282 -9.94 -16.52 2.97
CA LYS A 282 -10.69 -15.26 2.80
C LYS A 282 -9.99 -14.00 3.32
N LYS A 283 -8.73 -14.10 3.73
CA LYS A 283 -7.87 -12.94 3.97
C LYS A 283 -6.97 -12.74 2.76
N SER A 284 -6.73 -11.48 2.43
CA SER A 284 -5.81 -11.05 1.38
C SER A 284 -4.76 -10.14 1.98
N ALA A 285 -3.70 -9.91 1.21
CA ALA A 285 -2.76 -8.82 1.45
C ALA A 285 -2.71 -7.90 0.24
N SER A 286 -2.24 -6.68 0.43
CA SER A 286 -1.95 -5.73 -0.65
C SER A 286 -0.68 -4.94 -0.30
N ASN A 287 -0.10 -4.31 -1.32
CA ASN A 287 0.99 -3.34 -1.16
C ASN A 287 2.20 -3.86 -0.39
N LEU A 288 2.67 -5.08 -0.69
CA LEU A 288 3.94 -5.55 -0.14
C LEU A 288 5.08 -4.69 -0.69
N ARG A 289 5.76 -3.95 0.18
CA ARG A 289 6.90 -3.11 -0.21
C ARG A 289 7.95 -3.01 0.88
N VAL A 290 9.13 -2.54 0.50
CA VAL A 290 10.20 -2.16 1.43
C VAL A 290 10.01 -0.70 1.83
N GLN A 291 10.06 -0.42 3.13
CA GLN A 291 10.04 0.94 3.70
C GLN A 291 11.08 1.06 4.81
N LEU A 292 11.22 2.25 5.38
CA LEU A 292 12.08 2.49 6.55
C LEU A 292 11.22 2.68 7.81
N TYR A 293 11.58 1.99 8.89
CA TYR A 293 11.03 2.22 10.23
C TYR A 293 12.15 2.37 11.24
N GLY A 294 12.24 3.54 11.88
CA GLY A 294 13.36 3.86 12.77
C GLY A 294 14.73 3.80 12.08
N GLY A 295 14.78 4.17 10.80
CA GLY A 295 16.00 4.14 9.97
C GLY A 295 16.44 2.74 9.52
N LYS A 296 15.64 1.70 9.75
CA LYS A 296 15.94 0.32 9.33
C LYS A 296 14.99 -0.13 8.22
N PRO A 297 15.46 -0.92 7.25
CA PRO A 297 14.59 -1.52 6.24
C PRO A 297 13.63 -2.51 6.87
N VAL A 298 12.36 -2.40 6.49
CA VAL A 298 11.25 -3.26 6.92
C VAL A 298 10.38 -3.61 5.72
N LEU A 299 9.71 -4.76 5.81
CA LEU A 299 8.58 -5.08 4.94
C LEU A 299 7.31 -4.51 5.52
N THR A 300 6.46 -4.00 4.64
CA THR A 300 5.13 -3.51 5.00
C THR A 300 4.09 -4.06 4.05
N TRP A 301 2.91 -4.40 4.56
CA TRP A 301 1.74 -4.74 3.75
C TRP A 301 0.47 -4.48 4.56
N TRP A 302 -0.65 -4.30 3.87
CA TRP A 302 -1.97 -4.40 4.48
C TRP A 302 -2.44 -5.86 4.47
N GLN A 303 -3.18 -6.31 5.49
CA GLN A 303 -3.87 -7.60 5.47
C GLN A 303 -5.28 -7.53 6.07
N GLY A 304 -6.24 -8.22 5.43
CA GLY A 304 -7.63 -8.17 5.88
C GLY A 304 -8.61 -8.85 4.95
N VAL A 305 -9.89 -8.44 5.05
CA VAL A 305 -10.94 -8.83 4.11
C VAL A 305 -11.09 -7.72 3.08
N ILE A 306 -11.04 -8.07 1.79
CA ILE A 306 -11.45 -7.17 0.71
C ILE A 306 -12.98 -7.27 0.60
N SER A 307 -13.67 -6.15 0.79
CA SER A 307 -15.11 -6.09 0.68
C SER A 307 -15.55 -6.04 -0.77
N VAL A 308 -16.76 -6.53 -1.05
CA VAL A 308 -17.41 -6.38 -2.38
C VAL A 308 -17.63 -4.91 -2.82
N HIS A 309 -17.36 -3.95 -1.95
CA HIS A 309 -17.44 -2.51 -2.24
C HIS A 309 -16.09 -1.91 -2.66
N GLY A 310 -15.05 -2.74 -2.82
CA GLY A 310 -13.75 -2.33 -3.33
C GLY A 310 -12.81 -1.72 -2.28
N PHE A 311 -13.11 -1.85 -0.98
CA PHE A 311 -12.21 -1.39 0.09
C PHE A 311 -11.92 -2.48 1.13
N GLY A 312 -10.83 -2.30 1.86
CA GLY A 312 -10.29 -3.24 2.84
C GLY A 312 -10.86 -3.05 4.24
N VAL A 313 -11.06 -4.17 4.94
CA VAL A 313 -11.32 -4.22 6.38
C VAL A 313 -10.21 -5.05 7.03
N GLY A 314 -9.19 -4.37 7.54
CA GLY A 314 -7.98 -5.02 8.02
C GLY A 314 -7.10 -4.17 8.94
N GLU A 315 -5.82 -4.52 8.91
CA GLU A 315 -4.73 -3.85 9.62
C GLU A 315 -3.47 -3.90 8.76
N ASP A 316 -2.55 -2.99 9.02
CA ASP A 316 -1.25 -2.96 8.37
C ASP A 316 -0.19 -3.62 9.25
N VAL A 317 0.81 -4.23 8.63
CA VAL A 317 1.88 -4.95 9.31
C VAL A 317 3.23 -4.37 8.93
N ILE A 318 4.09 -4.18 9.93
CA ILE A 318 5.52 -3.88 9.76
C ILE A 318 6.29 -5.12 10.20
N ALA A 319 7.14 -5.67 9.35
CA ALA A 319 8.01 -6.80 9.67
C ALA A 319 9.48 -6.50 9.37
N ASP A 320 10.37 -7.00 10.20
CA ASP A 320 11.81 -6.83 10.03
C ASP A 320 12.42 -7.85 9.06
N GLN A 321 13.75 -7.80 8.89
CA GLN A 321 14.54 -8.71 8.05
C GLN A 321 14.58 -10.16 8.58
N THR A 322 13.93 -10.46 9.70
CA THR A 322 13.70 -11.84 10.18
C THR A 322 12.30 -12.36 9.82
N TYR A 323 11.51 -11.53 9.14
CA TYR A 323 10.09 -11.70 8.82
C TYR A 323 9.18 -11.74 10.06
N SER A 324 9.66 -11.23 11.19
CA SER A 324 8.87 -11.10 12.42
C SER A 324 8.12 -9.76 12.40
N ALA A 325 6.83 -9.79 12.73
CA ALA A 325 6.06 -8.56 12.88
C ALA A 325 6.58 -7.75 14.07
N VAL A 326 7.00 -6.51 13.82
CA VAL A 326 7.50 -5.57 14.84
C VAL A 326 6.45 -4.53 15.24
N ALA A 327 5.45 -4.31 14.39
CA ALA A 327 4.28 -3.49 14.71
C ALA A 327 3.07 -3.89 13.85
N HIS A 328 1.88 -3.60 14.38
CA HIS A 328 0.63 -3.61 13.64
C HIS A 328 0.02 -2.21 13.72
N VAL A 329 -0.30 -1.61 12.59
CA VAL A 329 -0.94 -0.30 12.51
C VAL A 329 -2.42 -0.50 12.20
N ARG A 330 -3.27 0.23 12.92
CA ARG A 330 -4.73 0.16 12.78
C ARG A 330 -5.28 1.56 12.60
N ALA A 331 -6.34 1.68 11.82
CA ALA A 331 -7.14 2.89 11.81
C ALA A 331 -7.76 3.16 13.18
N GLY A 332 -7.81 4.43 13.55
CA GLY A 332 -8.46 4.89 14.75
C GLY A 332 -9.90 5.32 14.50
N ASN A 333 -10.52 5.92 15.52
CA ASN A 333 -11.89 6.44 15.44
C ASN A 333 -12.93 5.37 15.05
N GLY A 334 -12.70 4.10 15.39
CA GLY A 334 -13.62 3.00 15.07
C GLY A 334 -13.69 2.66 13.58
N LEU A 335 -12.77 3.17 12.77
CA LEU A 335 -12.56 2.75 11.39
C LEU A 335 -11.59 1.55 11.34
N GLN A 336 -11.46 0.96 10.16
CA GLN A 336 -10.55 -0.15 9.89
C GLN A 336 -9.53 0.28 8.84
N ALA A 337 -8.29 -0.20 8.93
CA ALA A 337 -7.28 0.12 7.92
C ALA A 337 -7.73 -0.50 6.59
N ASP A 338 -7.65 0.31 5.55
CA ASP A 338 -8.05 -0.03 4.21
C ASP A 338 -6.87 -0.52 3.37
N LEU A 339 -7.17 -1.31 2.33
CA LEU A 339 -6.19 -2.01 1.51
C LEU A 339 -5.34 -1.09 0.61
N HIS A 340 -5.74 0.17 0.41
CA HIS A 340 -5.20 1.01 -0.66
C HIS A 340 -3.84 1.63 -0.32
N GLU A 341 -3.59 2.04 0.92
CA GLU A 341 -2.34 2.73 1.26
C GLU A 341 -1.88 2.51 2.70
N PHE A 342 -0.57 2.28 2.85
CA PHE A 342 0.13 2.21 4.14
C PHE A 342 1.57 2.74 4.05
N LEU A 343 1.77 4.04 4.20
CA LEU A 343 3.07 4.70 4.05
C LEU A 343 3.66 5.05 5.42
N LEU A 344 4.90 4.65 5.69
CA LEU A 344 5.65 5.01 6.89
C LEU A 344 6.37 6.34 6.69
N GLU A 345 6.31 7.18 7.71
CA GLU A 345 7.02 8.46 7.75
C GLU A 345 8.31 8.33 8.59
N PRO A 346 9.35 9.14 8.32
CA PRO A 346 10.65 9.01 8.99
C PRO A 346 10.62 9.19 10.53
N ASP A 347 9.62 9.90 11.05
CA ASP A 347 9.42 10.18 12.48
C ASP A 347 8.65 9.07 13.23
N GLY A 348 8.36 7.95 12.55
CA GLY A 348 7.67 6.81 13.13
C GLY A 348 6.14 6.94 13.15
N THR A 349 5.57 7.84 12.35
CA THR A 349 4.13 7.83 12.03
C THR A 349 3.85 7.03 10.76
N ALA A 350 2.57 6.80 10.50
CA ALA A 350 2.10 6.14 9.29
C ALA A 350 0.89 6.87 8.71
N LEU A 351 0.88 7.06 7.39
CA LEU A 351 -0.28 7.49 6.63
C LEU A 351 -1.02 6.25 6.12
N ILE A 352 -2.30 6.15 6.45
CA ILE A 352 -3.17 5.04 6.05
C ILE A 352 -4.48 5.56 5.48
N THR A 353 -5.10 4.77 4.60
CA THR A 353 -6.48 4.99 4.18
C THR A 353 -7.45 4.22 5.08
N ALA A 354 -8.69 4.71 5.12
CA ALA A 354 -9.84 4.06 5.72
C ALA A 354 -11.11 4.49 4.97
N TYR A 355 -12.19 3.73 5.13
CA TYR A 355 -13.49 4.10 4.56
C TYR A 355 -14.56 4.18 5.64
N HIS A 356 -15.45 5.18 5.52
CA HIS A 356 -16.55 5.41 6.44
C HIS A 356 -17.90 5.48 5.70
N PRO A 357 -18.61 4.35 5.58
CA PRO A 357 -19.97 4.32 5.04
C PRO A 357 -20.96 5.01 5.98
N ILE A 358 -21.61 6.06 5.50
CA ILE A 358 -22.55 6.86 6.30
C ILE A 358 -23.82 7.20 5.52
N ARG A 359 -24.93 7.32 6.25
CA ARG A 359 -26.20 7.78 5.69
C ARG A 359 -26.04 9.22 5.21
N CYS A 360 -26.42 9.48 3.96
CA CYS A 360 -26.34 10.81 3.37
C CYS A 360 -27.49 11.10 2.41
N ASN A 361 -28.08 12.28 2.52
CA ASN A 361 -29.06 12.75 1.55
C ASN A 361 -28.36 13.15 0.24
N LEU A 362 -28.56 12.35 -0.80
CA LEU A 362 -27.93 12.54 -2.12
C LEU A 362 -28.79 13.31 -3.12
N SER A 363 -29.92 13.88 -2.71
CA SER A 363 -30.84 14.56 -3.65
C SER A 363 -30.20 15.74 -4.38
N ALA A 364 -29.22 16.42 -3.77
CA ALA A 364 -28.47 17.51 -4.39
C ALA A 364 -27.64 17.06 -5.60
N VAL A 365 -27.33 15.76 -5.72
CA VAL A 365 -26.60 15.16 -6.84
C VAL A 365 -27.46 14.15 -7.61
N GLY A 366 -28.78 14.24 -7.47
CA GLY A 366 -29.75 13.41 -8.19
C GLY A 366 -29.90 11.98 -7.66
N GLY A 367 -29.35 11.68 -6.48
CA GLY A 367 -29.53 10.40 -5.78
C GLY A 367 -30.70 10.37 -4.80
N SER A 368 -30.80 9.30 -4.02
CA SER A 368 -31.87 9.11 -3.03
C SER A 368 -31.75 10.07 -1.84
N ARG A 369 -32.90 10.54 -1.31
CA ARG A 369 -32.98 11.28 -0.04
C ARG A 369 -32.70 10.40 1.18
N GLU A 370 -32.79 9.08 1.01
CA GLU A 370 -32.51 8.05 2.01
C GLU A 370 -31.19 7.32 1.68
N GLY A 371 -30.32 7.97 0.92
CA GLY A 371 -29.08 7.40 0.43
C GLY A 371 -28.01 7.22 1.51
N ALA A 372 -26.88 6.70 1.04
CA ALA A 372 -25.65 6.55 1.79
C ALA A 372 -24.46 6.89 0.89
N VAL A 373 -23.35 7.29 1.50
CA VAL A 373 -22.09 7.59 0.83
C VAL A 373 -21.00 6.75 1.48
N THR A 374 -20.02 6.33 0.70
CA THR A 374 -18.77 5.79 1.26
C THR A 374 -17.75 6.92 1.27
N ASP A 375 -17.41 7.43 2.46
CA ASP A 375 -16.39 8.47 2.58
C ASP A 375 -14.99 7.87 2.59
N GLY A 376 -14.09 8.46 1.80
CA GLY A 376 -12.67 8.11 1.78
C GLY A 376 -11.92 8.95 2.80
N VAL A 377 -11.25 8.28 3.74
CA VAL A 377 -10.58 8.88 4.88
C VAL A 377 -9.08 8.60 4.80
N LEU A 378 -8.27 9.61 5.12
CA LEU A 378 -6.84 9.48 5.36
C LEU A 378 -6.56 9.75 6.84
N GLN A 379 -5.77 8.88 7.48
CA GLN A 379 -5.30 9.08 8.85
C GLN A 379 -3.78 9.09 8.91
N ARG A 380 -3.20 10.02 9.67
CA ARG A 380 -1.84 9.91 10.19
C ARG A 380 -1.90 9.28 11.56
N ILE A 381 -1.25 8.13 11.74
CA ILE A 381 -1.23 7.34 12.97
C ILE A 381 0.17 7.40 13.59
N ASP A 382 0.24 7.67 14.89
CA ASP A 382 1.45 7.37 15.67
C ASP A 382 1.57 5.85 15.82
N VAL A 383 2.56 5.23 15.17
CA VAL A 383 2.74 3.76 15.18
C VAL A 383 2.95 3.22 16.59
N ARG A 384 3.61 3.98 17.47
CA ARG A 384 3.92 3.53 18.84
C ARG A 384 2.70 3.57 19.75
N THR A 385 1.88 4.60 19.64
CA THR A 385 0.74 4.79 20.55
C THR A 385 -0.60 4.35 19.96
N GLY A 386 -0.69 4.16 18.65
CA GLY A 386 -1.93 3.91 17.91
C GLY A 386 -2.88 5.10 17.87
N LEU A 387 -2.40 6.32 18.13
CA LEU A 387 -3.25 7.52 18.17
C LEU A 387 -3.35 8.13 16.77
N VAL A 388 -4.57 8.49 16.36
CA VAL A 388 -4.79 9.36 15.19
C VAL A 388 -4.24 10.77 15.46
N MET A 389 -3.19 11.17 14.77
CA MET A 389 -2.61 12.51 14.88
C MET A 389 -3.34 13.52 14.00
N PHE A 390 -3.80 13.06 12.84
CA PHE A 390 -4.55 13.84 11.87
C PHE A 390 -5.52 12.92 11.12
N GLN A 391 -6.71 13.44 10.81
CA GLN A 391 -7.67 12.78 9.93
C GLN A 391 -8.18 13.79 8.89
N TRP A 392 -8.17 13.37 7.64
CA TRP A 392 -8.75 14.06 6.49
C TRP A 392 -9.94 13.25 5.96
N SER A 393 -11.05 13.92 5.66
CA SER A 393 -12.28 13.32 5.12
C SER A 393 -12.56 13.86 3.72
N GLY A 394 -12.84 12.99 2.76
CA GLY A 394 -13.24 13.40 1.42
C GLY A 394 -14.44 14.35 1.41
N LEU A 395 -15.44 14.07 2.23
CA LEU A 395 -16.69 14.86 2.33
C LEU A 395 -16.48 16.31 2.77
N ASP A 396 -15.41 16.57 3.50
CA ASP A 396 -15.07 17.91 3.97
C ASP A 396 -14.39 18.76 2.90
N HIS A 397 -13.80 18.13 1.87
CA HIS A 397 -12.89 18.81 0.94
C HIS A 397 -13.31 18.74 -0.54
N VAL A 398 -14.04 17.70 -0.94
CA VAL A 398 -14.41 17.43 -2.34
C VAL A 398 -15.93 17.34 -2.49
N GLY A 399 -16.49 18.01 -3.49
CA GLY A 399 -17.92 18.02 -3.70
C GLY A 399 -18.44 16.69 -4.27
N LEU A 400 -19.58 16.21 -3.79
CA LEU A 400 -20.24 15.00 -4.32
C LEU A 400 -20.48 15.05 -5.85
N ALA A 401 -20.75 16.24 -6.40
CA ALA A 401 -21.00 16.44 -7.83
C ALA A 401 -19.73 16.34 -8.70
N GLU A 402 -18.55 16.33 -8.09
CA GLU A 402 -17.27 16.20 -8.79
C GLU A 402 -17.05 14.79 -9.31
N SER A 403 -17.71 13.80 -8.70
CA SER A 403 -17.63 12.40 -9.10
C SER A 403 -18.13 12.15 -10.52
N TYR A 404 -17.44 11.27 -11.24
CA TYR A 404 -17.92 10.69 -12.50
C TYR A 404 -18.87 9.52 -12.24
N GLU A 405 -18.91 8.98 -11.02
CA GLU A 405 -19.94 8.06 -10.59
C GLU A 405 -21.31 8.74 -10.45
N LEU A 406 -22.37 7.95 -10.65
CA LEU A 406 -23.73 8.47 -10.67
C LEU A 406 -24.48 8.09 -9.40
N ALA A 407 -24.71 9.07 -8.52
CA ALA A 407 -25.45 8.88 -7.27
C ALA A 407 -26.82 8.21 -7.44
N ARG A 408 -27.50 8.42 -8.58
CA ARG A 408 -28.78 7.76 -8.91
C ARG A 408 -28.70 6.24 -9.09
N LYS A 409 -27.50 5.68 -9.25
CA LYS A 409 -27.24 4.24 -9.34
C LYS A 409 -26.93 3.60 -7.97
N SER A 410 -26.68 4.41 -6.94
CA SER A 410 -26.41 3.90 -5.59
C SER A 410 -27.68 3.33 -4.94
N THR A 411 -27.48 2.37 -4.04
CA THR A 411 -28.54 1.75 -3.24
C THR A 411 -28.11 1.70 -1.77
N PRO A 412 -29.01 1.41 -0.82
CA PRO A 412 -28.62 1.21 0.58
C PRO A 412 -27.62 0.06 0.80
N SER A 413 -27.49 -0.88 -0.15
CA SER A 413 -26.51 -1.97 -0.08
C SER A 413 -25.25 -1.71 -0.93
N SER A 414 -25.21 -0.60 -1.68
CA SER A 414 -24.07 -0.17 -2.48
C SER A 414 -24.06 1.37 -2.45
N PRO A 415 -23.51 1.96 -1.37
CA PRO A 415 -23.54 3.40 -1.17
C PRO A 415 -22.84 4.14 -2.29
N PHE A 416 -23.14 5.43 -2.44
CA PHE A 416 -22.48 6.26 -3.44
C PHE A 416 -21.02 6.48 -3.05
N ASP A 417 -20.12 5.79 -3.74
CA ASP A 417 -18.68 6.00 -3.61
C ASP A 417 -18.25 7.14 -4.55
N PHE A 418 -18.31 8.36 -4.03
CA PHE A 418 -18.13 9.55 -4.87
C PHE A 418 -16.65 9.87 -5.15
N LEU A 419 -15.75 9.51 -4.22
CA LEU A 419 -14.34 9.87 -4.25
C LEU A 419 -13.45 8.67 -4.59
N HIS A 420 -13.60 7.58 -3.84
CA HIS A 420 -12.74 6.39 -3.89
C HIS A 420 -11.24 6.76 -3.77
N LEU A 421 -10.82 7.10 -2.55
CA LEU A 421 -9.43 7.44 -2.22
C LEU A 421 -8.56 6.18 -2.31
N ASN A 422 -7.61 6.14 -3.24
CA ASN A 422 -6.89 4.91 -3.58
C ASN A 422 -5.37 4.98 -3.43
N SER A 423 -4.81 6.11 -3.00
CA SER A 423 -3.38 6.25 -2.70
C SER A 423 -3.11 7.57 -1.99
N VAL A 424 -2.00 7.57 -1.24
CA VAL A 424 -1.42 8.74 -0.57
C VAL A 424 0.10 8.63 -0.65
N ASN A 425 0.76 9.68 -1.11
CA ASN A 425 2.21 9.81 -1.12
C ASN A 425 2.63 11.10 -0.41
N LEU A 426 3.86 11.11 0.12
CA LEU A 426 4.48 12.28 0.70
C LEU A 426 5.37 12.91 -0.36
N ASP A 427 5.11 14.17 -0.68
CA ASP A 427 5.87 14.94 -1.68
C ASP A 427 7.12 15.57 -1.02
N ALA A 428 8.05 16.03 -1.85
CA ALA A 428 9.34 16.55 -1.40
C ALA A 428 9.22 17.80 -0.50
N ASP A 429 8.13 18.56 -0.64
CA ASP A 429 7.82 19.72 0.19
C ASP A 429 7.01 19.37 1.47
N ASN A 430 6.77 18.07 1.69
CA ASN A 430 5.92 17.49 2.75
C ASN A 430 4.42 17.77 2.59
N SER A 431 3.95 18.15 1.40
CA SER A 431 2.53 18.02 1.04
C SER A 431 2.15 16.54 0.91
N LEU A 432 0.84 16.27 0.84
CA LEU A 432 0.34 14.92 0.61
C LEU A 432 -0.32 14.87 -0.76
N LEU A 433 0.19 13.99 -1.62
CA LEU A 433 -0.37 13.72 -2.94
C LEU A 433 -1.33 12.54 -2.86
N ILE A 434 -2.61 12.78 -3.15
CA ILE A 434 -3.64 11.74 -3.09
C ILE A 434 -4.28 11.54 -4.47
N SER A 435 -4.68 10.30 -4.77
CA SER A 435 -5.55 10.00 -5.91
C SER A 435 -6.95 9.63 -5.45
N ALA A 436 -7.93 10.17 -6.18
CA ALA A 436 -9.31 9.77 -6.07
C ALA A 436 -9.79 9.19 -7.40
N ARG A 437 -10.08 7.89 -7.37
CA ARG A 437 -10.41 7.09 -8.56
C ARG A 437 -11.70 7.58 -9.21
N ASN A 438 -12.70 7.99 -8.43
CA ASN A 438 -14.04 8.28 -8.97
C ASN A 438 -14.22 9.75 -9.37
N THR A 439 -13.26 10.64 -9.07
CA THR A 439 -13.23 12.03 -9.58
C THR A 439 -12.26 12.22 -10.74
N TRP A 440 -11.52 11.17 -11.11
CA TRP A 440 -10.45 11.20 -12.13
C TRP A 440 -9.43 12.31 -11.88
N ALA A 441 -9.07 12.53 -10.62
CA ALA A 441 -8.20 13.61 -10.21
C ALA A 441 -7.18 13.18 -9.16
N VAL A 442 -6.01 13.81 -9.25
CA VAL A 442 -4.95 13.82 -8.25
C VAL A 442 -5.04 15.15 -7.50
N TYR A 443 -4.83 15.13 -6.19
CA TYR A 443 -4.92 16.31 -5.31
C TYR A 443 -3.65 16.42 -4.48
N ASP A 444 -3.10 17.63 -4.42
CA ASP A 444 -2.08 17.99 -3.44
C ASP A 444 -2.74 18.63 -2.24
N LEU A 445 -2.39 18.14 -1.05
CA LEU A 445 -2.90 18.62 0.22
C LEU A 445 -1.78 19.25 1.04
N ASP A 446 -2.02 20.43 1.58
CA ASP A 446 -1.16 20.96 2.64
C ASP A 446 -1.32 20.08 3.90
N ALA A 447 -0.28 19.35 4.27
CA ALA A 447 -0.30 18.34 5.33
C ALA A 447 -0.62 18.90 6.73
N ARG A 448 -0.57 20.24 6.91
CA ARG A 448 -0.90 20.91 8.17
C ARG A 448 -2.37 21.29 8.25
N SER A 449 -2.89 21.94 7.21
CA SER A 449 -4.26 22.45 7.17
C SER A 449 -5.26 21.47 6.59
N GLY A 450 -4.79 20.40 5.94
CA GLY A 450 -5.62 19.47 5.18
C GLY A 450 -6.24 20.08 3.92
N GLN A 451 -5.94 21.34 3.58
CA GLN A 451 -6.54 22.00 2.44
C GLN A 451 -5.92 21.50 1.14
N ILE A 452 -6.77 21.25 0.15
CA ILE A 452 -6.36 21.00 -1.23
C ILE A 452 -5.70 22.28 -1.78
N SER A 453 -4.41 22.20 -2.10
CA SER A 453 -3.62 23.28 -2.71
C SER A 453 -3.90 23.37 -4.21
N TRP A 454 -3.89 22.23 -4.90
CA TRP A 454 -4.18 22.15 -6.32
C TRP A 454 -4.77 20.79 -6.72
N ARG A 455 -5.35 20.73 -7.92
CA ARG A 455 -5.96 19.53 -8.51
C ARG A 455 -5.40 19.29 -9.90
N LEU A 456 -4.98 18.08 -10.19
CA LEU A 456 -4.55 17.64 -11.52
C LEU A 456 -5.62 16.71 -12.11
N GLY A 457 -6.31 17.16 -13.15
CA GLY A 457 -7.36 16.37 -13.79
C GLY A 457 -8.77 16.61 -13.22
N GLY A 458 -9.68 15.68 -13.51
CA GLY A 458 -11.09 15.74 -13.13
C GLY A 458 -11.87 16.94 -13.71
N LYS A 459 -13.02 17.23 -13.08
CA LYS A 459 -13.93 18.33 -13.47
C LYS A 459 -13.44 19.72 -13.06
N HIS A 460 -12.48 19.79 -12.15
CA HIS A 460 -12.02 21.03 -11.51
C HIS A 460 -10.49 21.15 -11.43
N SER A 461 -9.78 20.70 -12.47
CA SER A 461 -8.32 20.84 -12.58
C SER A 461 -7.86 22.28 -12.37
N SER A 462 -6.80 22.47 -11.57
CA SER A 462 -6.05 23.72 -11.45
C SER A 462 -5.23 24.02 -12.70
N PHE A 463 -4.98 23.02 -13.54
CA PHE A 463 -4.12 23.12 -14.71
C PHE A 463 -4.89 22.89 -16.01
N ARG A 464 -4.48 23.60 -17.06
CA ARG A 464 -4.84 23.28 -18.43
C ARG A 464 -4.12 22.00 -18.85
N MET A 465 -4.90 20.93 -19.04
CA MET A 465 -4.42 19.60 -19.40
C MET A 465 -4.09 19.54 -20.90
N ALA A 466 -2.82 19.28 -21.25
CA ALA A 466 -2.40 19.03 -22.64
C ALA A 466 -2.93 17.68 -23.16
N PRO A 467 -2.88 17.40 -24.48
CA PRO A 467 -3.24 16.09 -25.01
C PRO A 467 -2.53 14.94 -24.27
N ALA A 468 -3.22 13.80 -24.17
CA ALA A 468 -2.72 12.59 -23.51
C ALA A 468 -2.37 12.70 -22.01
N THR A 469 -2.60 13.83 -21.33
CA THR A 469 -2.39 13.98 -19.87
C THR A 469 -3.61 13.63 -19.02
N ARG A 470 -4.81 13.60 -19.61
CA ARG A 470 -6.04 13.27 -18.88
C ARG A 470 -6.07 11.78 -18.57
N THR A 471 -6.29 11.44 -17.32
CA THR A 471 -6.46 10.08 -16.84
C THR A 471 -7.94 9.73 -16.66
N ALA A 472 -8.22 8.45 -16.47
CA ALA A 472 -9.50 7.98 -15.94
C ALA A 472 -9.22 6.82 -14.97
N TRP A 473 -9.89 6.86 -13.81
CA TRP A 473 -9.81 5.80 -12.78
C TRP A 473 -8.39 5.51 -12.26
N GLN A 474 -7.50 6.50 -12.29
CA GLN A 474 -6.07 6.35 -12.05
C GLN A 474 -5.70 5.93 -10.63
N HIS A 475 -4.51 5.35 -10.48
CA HIS A 475 -3.91 4.90 -9.22
C HIS A 475 -2.47 5.43 -9.06
N ASP A 476 -2.03 5.42 -7.79
CA ASP A 476 -0.64 5.60 -7.32
C ASP A 476 0.13 6.77 -7.99
N PRO A 477 -0.37 8.02 -7.95
CA PRO A 477 0.41 9.15 -8.39
C PRO A 477 1.58 9.38 -7.43
N ARG A 478 2.79 9.59 -7.95
CA ARG A 478 3.98 9.89 -7.13
C ARG A 478 4.74 11.07 -7.72
N GLU A 479 5.16 11.99 -6.86
CA GLU A 479 6.15 12.99 -7.25
C GLU A 479 7.52 12.32 -7.46
N LEU A 480 8.15 12.62 -8.59
CA LEU A 480 9.50 12.21 -8.95
C LEU A 480 10.50 13.29 -8.54
N ASN A 481 11.79 12.95 -8.50
CA ASN A 481 12.86 13.87 -8.08
C ASN A 481 12.94 15.17 -8.89
N ASP A 482 12.44 15.19 -10.13
CA ASP A 482 12.40 16.38 -10.99
C ASP A 482 11.10 17.22 -10.83
N GLY A 483 10.22 16.83 -9.88
CA GLY A 483 8.92 17.44 -9.62
C GLY A 483 7.83 17.07 -10.64
N SER A 484 8.11 16.14 -11.57
CA SER A 484 7.05 15.53 -12.39
C SER A 484 6.30 14.46 -11.60
N ILE A 485 5.12 14.08 -12.06
CA ILE A 485 4.23 13.16 -11.37
C ILE A 485 4.06 11.91 -12.22
N SER A 486 4.53 10.76 -11.74
CA SER A 486 4.20 9.45 -12.33
C SER A 486 2.78 9.06 -11.94
N ILE A 487 2.03 8.42 -12.82
CA ILE A 487 0.63 8.00 -12.58
C ILE A 487 0.36 6.70 -13.33
N PHE A 488 -0.28 5.74 -12.68
CA PHE A 488 -0.89 4.60 -13.38
C PHE A 488 -2.31 4.96 -13.84
N ASP A 489 -2.50 5.10 -15.15
CA ASP A 489 -3.77 5.48 -15.76
C ASP A 489 -4.52 4.24 -16.24
N ASN A 490 -5.39 3.70 -15.36
CA ASN A 490 -6.19 2.50 -15.60
C ASN A 490 -7.02 2.60 -16.88
N GLY A 491 -7.77 3.69 -17.04
CA GLY A 491 -8.62 3.91 -18.20
C GLY A 491 -9.99 3.20 -18.16
N ALA A 492 -10.31 2.44 -17.12
CA ALA A 492 -11.59 1.76 -16.86
C ALA A 492 -11.89 1.71 -15.33
N SER A 493 -13.12 1.59 -14.80
CA SER A 493 -14.34 0.96 -15.33
C SER A 493 -15.62 1.83 -15.17
N PRO A 494 -16.40 2.10 -16.24
CA PRO A 494 -16.31 1.49 -17.57
C PRO A 494 -15.11 2.00 -18.37
N ALA A 495 -14.72 1.23 -19.39
CA ALA A 495 -13.65 1.58 -20.31
C ALA A 495 -13.86 2.95 -20.97
N VAL A 496 -12.91 3.84 -20.73
CA VAL A 496 -12.73 5.16 -21.36
C VAL A 496 -11.58 5.11 -22.37
N LYS A 497 -10.63 4.19 -22.16
CA LYS A 497 -9.43 3.99 -22.98
C LYS A 497 -9.36 2.55 -23.50
N ARG A 498 -8.49 2.34 -24.50
CA ARG A 498 -8.26 1.02 -25.11
C ARG A 498 -7.26 0.16 -24.33
N GLN A 499 -6.46 0.79 -23.48
CA GLN A 499 -5.40 0.16 -22.70
C GLN A 499 -5.10 1.03 -21.47
N SER A 500 -4.71 0.40 -20.37
CA SER A 500 -4.02 1.05 -19.26
C SER A 500 -2.61 1.48 -19.68
N ARG A 501 -2.02 2.41 -18.93
CA ARG A 501 -0.68 2.94 -19.23
C ARG A 501 -0.04 3.57 -18.00
N GLY A 502 1.28 3.45 -17.90
CA GLY A 502 2.08 4.33 -17.05
C GLY A 502 2.28 5.67 -17.76
N ILE A 503 2.13 6.79 -17.07
CA ILE A 503 2.45 8.12 -17.61
C ILE A 503 3.24 8.94 -16.62
N VAL A 504 4.07 9.84 -17.12
CA VAL A 504 4.69 10.90 -16.32
C VAL A 504 4.19 12.25 -16.82
N VAL A 505 3.72 13.10 -15.92
CA VAL A 505 3.13 14.41 -16.22
C VAL A 505 3.93 15.49 -15.50
N ARG A 506 4.37 16.50 -16.25
CA ARG A 506 4.98 17.70 -15.67
C ARG A 506 3.92 18.76 -15.43
N VAL A 507 3.92 19.31 -14.23
CA VAL A 507 3.04 20.41 -13.82
C VAL A 507 3.85 21.71 -13.80
N ASP A 508 3.37 22.73 -14.50
CA ASP A 508 3.91 24.08 -14.43
C ASP A 508 2.91 24.98 -13.71
N ALA A 509 3.18 25.25 -12.43
CA ALA A 509 2.36 26.11 -11.59
C ALA A 509 2.34 27.57 -12.04
N SER A 510 3.44 28.05 -12.65
CA SER A 510 3.53 29.44 -13.12
C SER A 510 2.66 29.68 -14.35
N ARG A 511 2.58 28.70 -15.25
CA ARG A 511 1.80 28.74 -16.49
C ARG A 511 0.40 28.13 -16.36
N GLY A 512 0.13 27.44 -15.26
CA GLY A 512 -1.11 26.71 -15.03
C GLY A 512 -1.32 25.60 -16.07
N THR A 513 -0.29 24.84 -16.40
CA THR A 513 -0.34 23.77 -17.43
C THR A 513 0.17 22.45 -16.93
N ALA A 514 -0.40 21.36 -17.47
CA ALA A 514 0.11 20.01 -17.29
C ALA A 514 0.44 19.41 -18.66
N THR A 515 1.64 18.84 -18.81
CA THR A 515 2.15 18.27 -20.08
C THR A 515 2.68 16.86 -19.88
N LEU A 516 2.44 15.98 -20.85
CA LEU A 516 2.98 14.62 -20.85
C LEU A 516 4.50 14.66 -21.04
N VAL A 517 5.23 13.90 -20.23
CA VAL A 517 6.68 13.70 -20.33
C VAL A 517 6.96 12.37 -21.02
N SER A 518 6.41 11.28 -20.47
CA SER A 518 6.56 9.93 -21.00
C SER A 518 5.24 9.15 -20.88
N GLN A 519 5.15 8.06 -21.63
CA GLN A 519 4.07 7.09 -21.56
C GLN A 519 4.61 5.70 -21.85
N LEU A 520 4.21 4.74 -21.03
CA LEU A 520 4.46 3.31 -21.23
C LEU A 520 3.14 2.56 -21.45
N THR A 521 3.17 1.60 -22.36
CA THR A 521 2.04 0.74 -22.71
C THR A 521 2.52 -0.69 -22.92
N HIS A 522 1.66 -1.66 -22.67
CA HIS A 522 1.97 -3.07 -22.90
C HIS A 522 1.58 -3.54 -24.31
N SER A 523 2.22 -4.63 -24.77
CA SER A 523 1.87 -5.33 -26.00
C SER A 523 1.96 -6.84 -25.77
N PRO A 524 0.83 -7.59 -25.81
CA PRO A 524 -0.51 -7.15 -26.20
C PRO A 524 -1.17 -6.16 -25.22
N PRO A 525 -2.18 -5.38 -25.64
CA PRO A 525 -2.76 -4.36 -24.77
C PRO A 525 -3.44 -4.92 -23.51
N LEU A 526 -3.12 -4.37 -22.33
CA LEU A 526 -3.75 -4.70 -21.05
C LEU A 526 -4.70 -3.59 -20.58
N LEU A 527 -5.88 -3.93 -20.06
CA LEU A 527 -6.83 -2.95 -19.52
C LEU A 527 -7.27 -3.40 -18.13
N ALA A 528 -6.72 -2.75 -17.10
CA ALA A 528 -7.08 -2.97 -15.71
C ALA A 528 -8.26 -2.06 -15.32
N ASP A 529 -9.34 -2.62 -14.79
CA ASP A 529 -10.45 -1.82 -14.26
C ASP A 529 -10.09 -1.12 -12.94
N SER A 530 -9.07 -1.60 -12.23
CA SER A 530 -8.65 -1.09 -10.93
C SER A 530 -7.19 -1.40 -10.61
N GLN A 531 -6.68 -0.83 -9.51
CA GLN A 531 -5.37 -1.15 -8.91
C GLN A 531 -4.18 -0.71 -9.80
N GLY A 532 -2.97 -1.15 -9.45
CA GLY A 532 -1.75 -0.93 -10.22
C GLY A 532 -0.92 0.28 -9.79
N ASN A 533 0.31 0.33 -10.31
CA ASN A 533 1.30 1.36 -9.99
C ASN A 533 2.35 1.53 -11.09
N LEU A 534 3.08 2.65 -11.02
CA LEU A 534 4.28 2.93 -11.79
C LEU A 534 5.40 3.32 -10.81
N GLN A 535 6.43 2.49 -10.70
CA GLN A 535 7.61 2.70 -9.88
C GLN A 535 8.80 3.08 -10.77
N VAL A 536 9.40 4.24 -10.54
CA VAL A 536 10.69 4.60 -11.14
C VAL A 536 11.82 3.98 -10.30
N LEU A 537 12.75 3.28 -10.95
CA LEU A 537 13.88 2.57 -10.34
C LEU A 537 15.15 3.44 -10.31
N GLU A 538 16.16 3.00 -9.56
CA GLU A 538 17.39 3.78 -9.33
C GLU A 538 18.24 3.99 -10.59
N ASP A 539 18.19 3.05 -11.54
CA ASP A 539 18.85 3.11 -12.85
C ASP A 539 18.06 3.91 -13.90
N GLY A 540 16.86 4.36 -13.54
CA GLY A 540 15.97 5.12 -14.42
C GLY A 540 14.97 4.26 -15.17
N ASP A 541 15.02 2.94 -15.02
CA ASP A 541 13.99 2.03 -15.52
C ASP A 541 12.66 2.27 -14.81
N GLU A 542 11.58 1.81 -15.43
CA GLU A 542 10.22 1.97 -14.93
C GLU A 542 9.57 0.59 -14.78
N PHE A 543 9.17 0.24 -13.55
CA PHE A 543 8.46 -0.99 -13.22
C PHE A 543 6.96 -0.72 -13.03
N ILE A 544 6.12 -1.49 -13.72
CA ILE A 544 4.67 -1.35 -13.69
C ILE A 544 4.03 -2.62 -13.15
N GLY A 545 3.21 -2.48 -12.11
CA GLY A 545 2.20 -3.47 -11.76
C GLY A 545 0.90 -3.13 -12.49
N TRP A 546 0.39 -4.03 -13.35
CA TRP A 546 -0.80 -3.81 -14.18
C TRP A 546 -2.11 -4.07 -13.42
N GLY A 547 -2.10 -3.92 -12.10
CA GLY A 547 -3.27 -3.98 -11.23
C GLY A 547 -4.00 -5.32 -11.29
N GLU A 548 -5.33 -5.28 -11.34
CA GLU A 548 -6.19 -6.48 -11.30
C GLU A 548 -5.94 -7.47 -12.45
N VAL A 549 -5.21 -7.08 -13.50
CA VAL A 549 -4.86 -7.97 -14.60
C VAL A 549 -3.89 -9.07 -14.14
N GLY A 550 -3.12 -8.84 -13.06
CA GLY A 550 -2.18 -9.82 -12.52
C GLY A 550 -0.91 -9.98 -13.35
N GLU A 551 -0.51 -8.92 -14.06
CA GLU A 551 0.73 -8.82 -14.84
C GLU A 551 1.62 -7.71 -14.29
N PHE A 552 2.93 -7.81 -14.47
CA PHE A 552 3.90 -6.79 -14.11
C PHE A 552 5.10 -6.80 -15.06
N SER A 553 5.63 -5.61 -15.36
CA SER A 553 6.65 -5.44 -16.40
C SER A 553 7.69 -4.39 -16.01
N GLU A 554 8.87 -4.46 -16.63
CA GLU A 554 9.93 -3.45 -16.53
C GLU A 554 10.27 -2.91 -17.91
N PHE A 555 10.44 -1.59 -17.99
CA PHE A 555 10.79 -0.88 -19.20
C PHE A 555 12.04 -0.03 -18.99
N ASP A 556 12.89 0.02 -20.01
CA ASP A 556 14.01 0.95 -20.02
C ASP A 556 13.53 2.41 -20.22
N PRO A 557 14.40 3.43 -20.06
CA PRO A 557 14.01 4.84 -20.22
C PRO A 557 13.56 5.22 -21.64
N THR A 558 13.78 4.34 -22.64
CA THR A 558 13.31 4.53 -24.03
C THR A 558 11.92 3.92 -24.27
N GLY A 559 11.40 3.17 -23.30
CA GLY A 559 10.13 2.46 -23.36
C GLY A 559 10.23 1.04 -23.93
N GLN A 560 11.43 0.46 -23.99
CA GLN A 560 11.63 -0.93 -24.39
C GLN A 560 11.28 -1.87 -23.23
N LEU A 561 10.42 -2.86 -23.48
CA LEU A 561 10.12 -3.93 -22.52
C LEU A 561 11.37 -4.79 -22.26
N LEU A 562 11.83 -4.81 -21.01
CA LEU A 562 12.98 -5.59 -20.55
C LEU A 562 12.56 -6.86 -19.80
N PHE A 563 11.49 -6.77 -19.03
CA PHE A 563 10.99 -7.85 -18.19
C PHE A 563 9.47 -7.89 -18.25
N ASP A 564 8.91 -9.10 -18.25
CA ASP A 564 7.47 -9.29 -18.20
C ASP A 564 7.11 -10.58 -17.44
N GLY A 565 6.24 -10.46 -16.44
CA GLY A 565 5.83 -11.54 -15.57
C GLY A 565 4.34 -11.50 -15.25
N HIS A 566 3.75 -12.67 -15.01
CA HIS A 566 2.31 -12.78 -14.76
C HIS A 566 1.95 -13.93 -13.82
N PHE A 567 0.85 -13.74 -13.11
CA PHE A 567 0.18 -14.76 -12.33
C PHE A 567 -0.78 -15.60 -13.20
N PRO A 568 -1.22 -16.78 -12.74
CA PRO A 568 -2.34 -17.50 -13.34
C PRO A 568 -3.58 -16.62 -13.45
N SER A 569 -4.37 -16.86 -14.50
CA SER A 569 -5.63 -16.13 -14.73
C SER A 569 -6.51 -16.07 -13.47
N SER A 570 -7.15 -14.93 -13.23
CA SER A 570 -7.99 -14.65 -12.04
C SER A 570 -7.21 -14.41 -10.74
N THR A 571 -5.88 -14.37 -10.79
CA THR A 571 -5.05 -13.91 -9.67
C THR A 571 -4.75 -12.43 -9.85
N GLU A 572 -5.03 -11.65 -8.82
CA GLU A 572 -4.76 -10.22 -8.79
C GLU A 572 -3.60 -9.93 -7.84
N SER A 573 -2.86 -8.86 -8.10
CA SER A 573 -1.97 -8.24 -7.12
C SER A 573 -2.23 -6.73 -7.15
N TYR A 574 -2.49 -6.14 -5.99
CA TYR A 574 -2.95 -4.76 -5.92
C TYR A 574 -1.92 -3.75 -6.47
N ARG A 575 -0.65 -3.94 -6.09
CA ARG A 575 0.52 -3.26 -6.63
C ARG A 575 1.68 -4.23 -6.60
N ASP A 576 2.56 -4.12 -7.58
CA ASP A 576 3.78 -4.91 -7.67
C ASP A 576 4.98 -3.98 -7.73
N PHE A 577 6.06 -4.36 -7.05
CA PHE A 577 7.25 -3.52 -6.93
C PHE A 577 8.52 -4.31 -7.16
N ARG A 578 9.61 -3.58 -7.42
CA ARG A 578 10.96 -4.11 -7.45
C ARG A 578 11.81 -3.45 -6.38
N PHE A 579 12.43 -4.24 -5.51
CA PHE A 579 13.32 -3.76 -4.46
C PHE A 579 14.52 -4.68 -4.25
N ALA A 580 15.65 -4.12 -3.83
CA ALA A 580 16.69 -4.91 -3.20
C ALA A 580 16.25 -5.34 -1.80
N TRP A 581 16.49 -6.61 -1.45
CA TRP A 581 16.19 -7.13 -0.12
C TRP A 581 17.19 -8.20 0.30
N SER A 582 17.56 -8.16 1.57
CA SER A 582 18.39 -9.17 2.21
C SER A 582 17.78 -9.50 3.57
N ALA A 583 17.64 -10.79 3.85
CA ALA A 583 16.97 -11.26 5.05
C ALA A 583 17.48 -12.63 5.50
N THR A 584 17.47 -12.80 6.81
CA THR A 584 17.73 -14.08 7.48
C THR A 584 16.54 -14.39 8.37
N PRO A 585 15.67 -15.34 7.99
CA PRO A 585 14.47 -15.64 8.76
C PRO A 585 14.78 -16.07 10.19
N ALA A 586 13.92 -15.69 11.14
CA ALA A 586 14.07 -16.07 12.55
C ALA A 586 13.94 -17.59 12.79
N HIS A 587 13.17 -18.28 11.93
CA HIS A 587 12.99 -19.72 12.01
C HIS A 587 14.16 -20.44 11.33
N ALA A 588 14.51 -21.63 11.82
CA ALA A 588 15.53 -22.47 11.22
C ALA A 588 15.11 -23.00 9.83
N PRO A 589 16.06 -23.43 8.98
CA PRO A 589 15.75 -24.14 7.74
C PRO A 589 14.79 -25.32 7.93
N ALA A 590 13.93 -25.55 6.94
CA ALA A 590 13.06 -26.72 6.86
C ALA A 590 13.65 -27.77 5.93
N PHE A 591 13.46 -29.03 6.26
CA PHE A 591 13.79 -30.12 5.34
C PHE A 591 12.80 -31.28 5.48
N THR A 592 12.79 -32.18 4.51
CA THR A 592 12.18 -33.51 4.59
C THR A 592 13.00 -34.53 3.80
N VAL A 593 12.78 -35.81 4.07
CA VAL A 593 13.46 -36.90 3.37
C VAL A 593 12.41 -37.79 2.73
N VAL A 594 12.58 -38.06 1.45
CA VAL A 594 11.68 -38.91 0.67
C VAL A 594 12.49 -40.10 0.17
N ALA A 595 12.02 -41.31 0.48
CA ALA A 595 12.59 -42.54 -0.05
C ALA A 595 12.30 -42.65 -1.56
N ALA A 596 13.27 -43.12 -2.33
CA ALA A 596 13.11 -43.43 -3.73
C ALA A 596 12.81 -44.93 -3.89
N ALA A 597 12.01 -45.28 -4.90
CA ALA A 597 11.60 -46.67 -5.17
C ALA A 597 12.79 -47.62 -5.48
N ASN A 598 13.95 -47.07 -5.86
CA ASN A 598 15.17 -47.81 -6.13
C ASN A 598 16.06 -48.02 -4.88
N GLY A 599 15.55 -47.73 -3.68
CA GLY A 599 16.29 -47.85 -2.41
C GLY A 599 17.18 -46.66 -2.06
N GLY A 600 17.20 -45.60 -2.89
CA GLY A 600 17.83 -44.32 -2.56
C GLY A 600 16.94 -43.42 -1.70
N ALA A 601 17.43 -42.24 -1.35
CA ALA A 601 16.63 -41.22 -0.68
C ALA A 601 17.05 -39.81 -1.10
N THR A 602 16.11 -38.87 -1.05
CA THR A 602 16.34 -37.47 -1.41
C THR A 602 15.94 -36.58 -0.24
N VAL A 603 16.83 -35.69 0.15
CA VAL A 603 16.52 -34.60 1.09
C VAL A 603 16.02 -33.40 0.30
N PHE A 604 14.84 -32.89 0.66
CA PHE A 604 14.34 -31.61 0.16
C PHE A 604 14.55 -30.57 1.25
N ALA A 605 15.24 -29.48 0.95
CA ALA A 605 15.58 -28.42 1.90
C ALA A 605 15.13 -27.04 1.39
N SER A 606 14.60 -26.21 2.29
CA SER A 606 14.22 -24.82 2.00
C SER A 606 14.40 -23.94 3.24
N TRP A 607 14.51 -22.62 3.05
CA TRP A 607 14.50 -21.65 4.14
C TRP A 607 13.74 -20.40 3.69
N ASN A 608 12.45 -20.33 4.08
CA ASN A 608 11.50 -19.36 3.55
C ASN A 608 11.93 -17.92 3.86
N GLY A 609 12.45 -17.23 2.83
CA GLY A 609 12.95 -15.86 2.89
C GLY A 609 14.45 -15.69 3.15
N ALA A 610 15.23 -16.77 3.24
CA ALA A 610 16.68 -16.62 3.36
C ALA A 610 17.30 -16.23 2.00
N THR A 611 17.87 -15.04 1.93
CA THR A 611 18.43 -14.49 0.68
C THR A 611 19.85 -14.97 0.40
N ASP A 612 20.62 -15.28 1.45
CA ASP A 612 22.07 -15.46 1.32
C ASP A 612 22.50 -16.93 1.18
N VAL A 613 21.55 -17.87 1.10
CA VAL A 613 21.85 -19.31 0.94
C VAL A 613 22.39 -19.57 -0.47
N ALA A 614 23.63 -20.03 -0.55
CA ALA A 614 24.28 -20.46 -1.79
C ALA A 614 24.36 -21.98 -1.93
N ASN A 615 24.59 -22.69 -0.82
CA ASN A 615 24.74 -24.13 -0.80
C ASN A 615 24.03 -24.75 0.41
N TRP A 616 23.72 -26.03 0.28
CA TRP A 616 23.20 -26.87 1.35
C TRP A 616 24.20 -27.98 1.67
N ARG A 617 24.37 -28.30 2.95
CA ARG A 617 24.97 -29.56 3.41
C ARG A 617 23.93 -30.39 4.14
N VAL A 618 23.90 -31.68 3.85
CA VAL A 618 23.16 -32.66 4.63
C VAL A 618 24.14 -33.37 5.56
N LEU A 619 23.78 -33.45 6.84
CA LEU A 619 24.52 -34.23 7.82
C LEU A 619 23.65 -35.38 8.31
N ALA A 620 24.27 -36.55 8.50
CA ALA A 620 23.59 -37.72 9.06
C ALA A 620 24.51 -38.50 10.02
N GLY A 621 23.91 -39.27 10.91
CA GLY A 621 24.63 -40.09 11.89
C GLY A 621 23.73 -40.81 12.90
N PRO A 622 24.32 -41.50 13.89
CA PRO A 622 23.57 -42.31 14.86
C PRO A 622 22.81 -41.46 15.90
N SER A 623 23.25 -40.24 16.17
CA SER A 623 22.66 -39.35 17.17
C SER A 623 22.85 -37.87 16.78
N PRO A 624 22.12 -36.91 17.40
CA PRO A 624 22.29 -35.49 17.13
C PRO A 624 23.72 -34.96 17.35
N GLY A 625 24.51 -35.57 18.24
CA GLY A 625 25.91 -35.20 18.51
C GLY A 625 26.94 -35.93 17.64
N GLY A 626 26.51 -36.91 16.84
CA GLY A 626 27.38 -37.77 16.02
C GLY A 626 27.14 -37.60 14.52
N LEU A 627 26.82 -36.39 14.06
CA LEU A 627 26.48 -36.13 12.67
C LEU A 627 27.74 -35.81 11.84
N SER A 628 27.84 -36.40 10.65
CA SER A 628 28.87 -36.09 9.65
C SER A 628 28.23 -35.61 8.35
N VAL A 629 28.93 -34.80 7.56
CA VAL A 629 28.47 -34.38 6.23
C VAL A 629 28.39 -35.61 5.31
N VAL A 630 27.25 -35.78 4.64
CA VAL A 630 26.98 -36.93 3.76
C VAL A 630 26.59 -36.55 2.34
N ALA A 631 26.09 -35.34 2.15
CA ALA A 631 25.76 -34.80 0.84
C ALA A 631 25.84 -33.27 0.87
N GLN A 632 26.01 -32.69 -0.30
CA GLN A 632 25.94 -31.25 -0.51
C GLN A 632 25.36 -30.95 -1.89
N ALA A 633 24.69 -29.81 -2.02
CA ALA A 633 24.17 -29.32 -3.29
C ALA A 633 24.17 -27.80 -3.31
N GLN A 634 24.37 -27.23 -4.50
CA GLN A 634 24.09 -25.82 -4.71
C GLN A 634 22.58 -25.57 -4.57
N ARG A 635 22.20 -24.41 -4.03
CA ARG A 635 20.78 -24.02 -3.97
C ARG A 635 20.18 -23.98 -5.37
N SER A 636 19.02 -24.61 -5.54
CA SER A 636 18.22 -24.59 -6.77
C SER A 636 16.81 -24.05 -6.48
N GLY A 637 16.61 -22.74 -6.59
CA GLY A 637 15.32 -22.09 -6.31
C GLY A 637 14.95 -22.06 -4.81
N PHE A 638 13.65 -22.13 -4.51
CA PHE A 638 13.12 -22.15 -3.14
C PHE A 638 13.43 -23.45 -2.39
N GLU A 639 13.25 -24.60 -3.04
CA GLU A 639 13.46 -25.93 -2.50
C GLU A 639 14.54 -26.67 -3.30
N THR A 640 15.57 -27.12 -2.60
CA THR A 640 16.68 -27.89 -3.21
C THR A 640 16.51 -29.37 -2.91
N ALA A 641 16.51 -30.19 -3.96
CA ALA A 641 16.53 -31.64 -3.87
C ALA A 641 17.97 -32.16 -3.84
N ILE A 642 18.33 -32.91 -2.80
CA ILE A 642 19.69 -33.36 -2.53
C ILE A 642 19.68 -34.89 -2.42
N ALA A 643 20.24 -35.56 -3.41
CA ALA A 643 20.34 -37.02 -3.40
C ALA A 643 21.27 -37.49 -2.27
N LEU A 644 20.82 -38.48 -1.49
CA LEU A 644 21.64 -39.13 -0.49
C LEU A 644 22.41 -40.31 -1.09
N PRO A 645 23.62 -40.60 -0.60
CA PRO A 645 24.30 -41.87 -0.89
C PRO A 645 23.43 -43.07 -0.45
N ALA A 646 23.56 -44.20 -1.15
CA ALA A 646 22.78 -45.41 -0.89
C ALA A 646 22.92 -45.97 0.54
N GLN A 647 23.97 -45.61 1.25
CA GLN A 647 24.23 -45.99 2.65
C GLN A 647 24.36 -44.72 3.50
N ALA A 648 23.24 -44.13 3.90
CA ALA A 648 23.27 -43.02 4.85
C ALA A 648 23.76 -43.52 6.23
N PRO A 649 24.75 -42.87 6.87
CA PRO A 649 25.46 -43.37 8.05
C PRO A 649 24.65 -43.42 9.36
N GLY A 650 23.36 -43.09 9.33
CA GLY A 650 22.48 -43.26 10.49
C GLY A 650 21.12 -42.61 10.32
N PRO A 651 20.18 -42.90 11.25
CA PRO A 651 18.79 -42.49 11.11
C PRO A 651 18.55 -41.03 11.51
N VAL A 652 19.52 -40.33 12.12
CA VAL A 652 19.38 -38.92 12.50
C VAL A 652 19.99 -38.06 11.41
N MET A 653 19.24 -37.07 10.92
CA MET A 653 19.67 -36.16 9.87
C MET A 653 19.39 -34.70 10.21
N THR A 654 20.15 -33.79 9.61
CA THR A 654 19.87 -32.35 9.56
C THR A 654 20.41 -31.73 8.26
N VAL A 655 20.03 -30.48 8.00
CA VAL A 655 20.57 -29.65 6.92
C VAL A 655 21.20 -28.37 7.47
N GLN A 656 22.27 -27.93 6.81
CA GLN A 656 22.92 -26.65 7.02
C GLN A 656 22.81 -25.79 5.76
N ALA A 657 22.38 -24.54 5.93
CA ALA A 657 22.43 -23.52 4.91
C ALA A 657 23.79 -22.82 4.96
N ILE A 658 24.40 -22.60 3.78
CA ILE A 658 25.76 -22.08 3.65
C ILE A 658 25.74 -20.92 2.67
N ASP A 659 26.39 -19.83 3.03
CA ASP A 659 26.51 -18.65 2.19
C ASP A 659 27.57 -18.78 1.09
N ARG A 660 27.73 -17.72 0.29
CA ARG A 660 28.74 -17.67 -0.78
C ARG A 660 30.18 -17.66 -0.26
N ALA A 661 30.40 -17.27 1.00
CA ALA A 661 31.72 -17.28 1.64
C ALA A 661 32.06 -18.66 2.25
N GLY A 662 31.11 -19.61 2.26
CA GLY A 662 31.28 -20.94 2.81
C GLY A 662 30.95 -21.05 4.31
N ALA A 663 30.40 -19.99 4.92
CA ALA A 663 29.99 -19.99 6.32
C ALA A 663 28.60 -20.61 6.50
N VAL A 664 28.39 -21.32 7.61
CA VAL A 664 27.08 -21.87 7.97
C VAL A 664 26.24 -20.74 8.56
N THR A 665 25.14 -20.40 7.88
CA THR A 665 24.24 -19.30 8.29
C THR A 665 23.00 -19.80 9.03
N GLY A 666 22.62 -21.07 8.82
CA GLY A 666 21.48 -21.68 9.49
C GLY A 666 21.61 -23.20 9.56
N THR A 667 21.08 -23.81 10.62
CA THR A 667 21.05 -25.27 10.80
C THR A 667 19.66 -25.68 11.27
N ALA A 668 19.06 -26.68 10.62
CA ALA A 668 17.80 -27.25 11.09
C ALA A 668 18.02 -28.08 12.37
N ALA A 669 16.97 -28.27 13.17
CA ALA A 669 17.06 -29.19 14.30
C ALA A 669 17.28 -30.64 13.78
N PRO A 670 18.27 -31.39 14.28
CA PRO A 670 18.43 -32.79 13.93
C PRO A 670 17.21 -33.60 14.32
N ARG A 671 16.77 -34.48 13.42
CA ARG A 671 15.64 -35.36 13.69
C ARG A 671 15.85 -36.75 13.12
N ARG A 672 15.20 -37.72 13.75
CA ARG A 672 15.18 -39.09 13.25
C ARG A 672 14.31 -39.17 12.01
N VAL A 673 14.83 -39.77 10.95
CA VAL A 673 14.16 -40.02 9.69
C VAL A 673 13.83 -41.50 9.63
N THR A 674 12.55 -41.81 9.45
CA THR A 674 12.08 -43.16 9.17
C THR A 674 11.82 -43.28 7.67
N PHE A 675 12.57 -44.15 6.99
CA PHE A 675 12.22 -44.56 5.64
C PHE A 675 10.99 -45.47 5.75
N GLY A 676 9.82 -44.97 5.38
CA GLY A 676 8.61 -45.78 5.34
C GLY A 676 8.81 -46.95 4.36
N GLY A 677 8.57 -48.17 4.84
CA GLY A 677 8.48 -49.37 4.01
C GLY A 677 7.13 -49.48 3.33
#